data_AF-A0A945RXB4-F1
#
_entry.id   AF-A0A945RXB4-F1
#
_cell.length_a   1.000
_cell.length_b   1.000
_cell.length_c   1.000
_cell.angle_alpha   90.00
_cell.angle_beta   90.00
_cell.angle_gamma   90.00
#
_symmetry.space_group_name_H-M   'P 1'
#
loop_
_entity.id
_entity.type
_entity.pdbx_description
1 polymer ?
#
loop_
_entity_poly.entity_id
_entity_poly.type
_entity_poly.pdbx_seq_one_letter_code
_entity_poly.pdbx_strand_id
1 'polypeptide(L)'
;MRTERIQAIAHAALRVSVLGVLGLVCPVRADLIIDDFESGKAGERPAFGLVIEEGAATARITDRLAASGKHAVEFRDAANVTPWKPHICVELKPRPGEVHFACDVLNDQSTPALLKFEFRDWSNRKHFLTGPQVQIDPKGTVIAGTREIGRIPLGQWMHLDITFRHGPGSANTFDVALKPYEGKTITGSGIPFESGEFGVCTWFGVTGMSQQEAVFLIDNIELAATADRLPLTNEDVLADLPLDEGMGTEARDRSGNGNHGGIFAHWVKGAFGEALRMNGFHGVSLPDTPALTLGELPFAVEAWIAPEQLDRRIVERRVGRRRQMSLWALHSTSAGEIALILSNRGRNRWYRSQGNARLTVGEWNHVVVSVAPRKRQVAFVLNGEPAGTSSLSSMHLPALQIAGNIMLGGHYAPFRGLMGRVRIHNRAVTADEAQRAYASGLKRYTSTQHTLNKGSLPMEDASRPMPMRIRGVEARPASADPEQYIQYLVETRCNVSTVGSMFGTGWALFPTDRLPIHPKMDPEWLPAVLKEAHKHGIRLTCWNCFNIQDTRRVEDFQIAKRFPQWAMEYIKNPAREYPPRVGMCLLSSPYIQHHAEFMKEVVRQGVDAMWFDGVYLGGAPHPLQPGCVCAFCRDQFRRDYGLDLPKQVDWTDLTFKKWVRWRNEKLIATATHFADEIRSESPGMSVTFNYNMWPFGTKDWQTGIPLWKTSAYGVSQHAYSGSDNLRWVMLGYKGRLTHDLNPDHSDMWRTGDPSFSFAGSAADEERYERNMNLFVLAGPTYGTIPWRSRRHPQVIRKGNDLLADVEAYFSKEQIRHTGVVLSQNTHDFWGHLPGTDNLIDYRDAILGTWLLLTENHMPFEFVFDNQLGRDDLKGYEALVLPNMACVSDPQADTIRDWVNDGGHLVLTGSTGQFDEWGEARQRHAFRDWTAQKSTVAGKGRVDYVETDPGLVFGRQRNQRPGKTLLAALQRPTPPFGVTAPPYVAVNAFWNPRHDEIWVHLLNASYFYMHGKDCGFRGVNRPPTTTQDLASDGQMTRLSAADDGPLYKHRPVQGITVAVNRWSVAAARTVRSTQTLEIRDGRVVLPELDLHEVIVLKLRR
;
A
#
# COMPACT_ATOMS: atom_id res chain seq x y z
N MET A 1 -20.04 -7.93 -58.10
CA MET A 1 -19.39 -6.78 -57.42
C MET A 1 -19.17 -7.12 -55.96
N ARG A 2 -17.96 -6.84 -55.46
CA ARG A 2 -17.57 -6.75 -54.04
C ARG A 2 -17.43 -8.04 -53.22
N THR A 3 -16.52 -8.94 -53.63
CA THR A 3 -15.84 -9.80 -52.62
C THR A 3 -14.41 -10.26 -52.96
N GLU A 4 -13.80 -9.91 -54.10
CA GLU A 4 -12.47 -10.48 -54.45
C GLU A 4 -11.40 -9.50 -54.96
N ARG A 5 -11.64 -8.18 -54.95
CA ARG A 5 -10.62 -7.18 -55.37
C ARG A 5 -10.06 -6.27 -54.27
N ILE A 6 -10.48 -6.45 -53.01
CA ILE A 6 -9.89 -5.75 -51.85
C ILE A 6 -8.68 -6.52 -51.27
N GLN A 7 -8.44 -7.77 -51.71
CA GLN A 7 -7.23 -8.53 -51.36
C GLN A 7 -6.06 -8.37 -52.36
N ALA A 8 -6.21 -7.61 -53.45
CA ALA A 8 -5.15 -7.46 -54.47
C ALA A 8 -4.45 -6.09 -54.48
N ILE A 9 -4.87 -5.10 -53.66
CA ILE A 9 -4.24 -3.76 -53.59
C ILE A 9 -3.47 -3.53 -52.28
N ALA A 10 -3.65 -4.40 -51.26
CA ALA A 10 -2.92 -4.30 -50.00
C ALA A 10 -1.56 -5.03 -49.98
N HIS A 11 -1.21 -5.78 -51.03
CA HIS A 11 -0.01 -6.63 -51.07
C HIS A 11 1.13 -6.13 -51.99
N ALA A 12 1.02 -4.94 -52.58
CA ALA A 12 2.02 -4.39 -53.50
C ALA A 12 2.73 -3.10 -52.99
N ALA A 13 2.38 -2.59 -51.81
CA ALA A 13 2.99 -1.36 -51.24
C ALA A 13 4.09 -1.63 -50.20
N LEU A 14 4.50 -2.89 -49.99
CA LEU A 14 5.31 -3.27 -48.83
C LEU A 14 6.40 -4.28 -49.15
N ARG A 15 7.06 -4.12 -50.30
CA ARG A 15 8.41 -4.64 -50.57
C ARG A 15 8.93 -4.07 -51.89
N VAL A 16 10.12 -3.46 -51.81
CA VAL A 16 10.99 -3.05 -52.92
C VAL A 16 10.67 -1.70 -53.59
N SER A 17 10.85 -0.61 -52.82
CA SER A 17 11.47 0.61 -53.35
C SER A 17 12.92 0.59 -52.87
N VAL A 18 13.72 -0.12 -53.65
CA VAL A 18 15.14 -0.36 -53.45
C VAL A 18 15.94 0.84 -53.98
N LEU A 19 16.83 1.34 -53.12
CA LEU A 19 18.12 1.96 -53.41
C LEU A 19 18.18 3.25 -54.25
N GLY A 20 18.61 4.32 -53.55
CA GLY A 20 19.53 5.32 -54.11
C GLY A 20 18.90 6.66 -54.44
N VAL A 21 18.97 7.62 -53.51
CA VAL A 21 19.83 8.81 -53.61
C VAL A 21 19.60 9.68 -52.35
N LEU A 22 20.59 9.61 -51.45
CA LEU A 22 21.03 10.61 -50.46
C LEU A 22 20.04 11.15 -49.40
N GLY A 23 20.13 10.55 -48.20
CA GLY A 23 19.57 11.10 -46.96
C GLY A 23 19.62 10.13 -45.77
N LEU A 24 20.79 9.54 -45.51
CA LEU A 24 21.23 8.81 -44.29
C LEU A 24 20.16 8.02 -43.52
N VAL A 25 20.18 6.71 -43.75
CA VAL A 25 19.54 5.68 -42.92
C VAL A 25 19.99 5.85 -41.46
N CYS A 26 19.01 5.84 -40.56
CA CYS A 26 19.13 6.05 -39.12
C CYS A 26 20.19 5.10 -38.49
N PRO A 27 21.18 5.61 -37.72
CA PRO A 27 22.15 4.80 -36.98
C PRO A 27 21.51 3.99 -35.84
N VAL A 28 22.16 2.90 -35.42
CA VAL A 28 21.78 2.16 -34.21
C VAL A 28 21.91 3.10 -33.02
N ARG A 29 20.81 3.29 -32.27
CA ARG A 29 20.77 4.20 -31.11
C ARG A 29 21.00 3.40 -29.83
N ALA A 30 22.15 3.61 -29.17
CA ALA A 30 22.56 2.88 -27.97
C ALA A 30 22.77 3.82 -26.76
N ASP A 31 22.52 3.30 -25.55
CA ASP A 31 22.81 3.98 -24.27
C ASP A 31 24.12 3.49 -23.63
N LEU A 32 24.51 2.26 -23.94
CA LEU A 32 25.72 1.56 -23.49
C LEU A 32 26.15 0.64 -24.63
N ILE A 33 27.44 0.58 -24.92
CA ILE A 33 28.02 -0.36 -25.88
C ILE A 33 29.05 -1.19 -25.15
N ILE A 34 28.86 -2.50 -25.13
CA ILE A 34 29.85 -3.48 -24.70
C ILE A 34 29.76 -4.63 -25.70
N ASP A 35 30.84 -4.88 -26.45
CA ASP A 35 30.90 -5.96 -27.44
C ASP A 35 32.31 -6.53 -27.50
N ASP A 36 32.43 -7.83 -27.23
CA ASP A 36 33.65 -8.64 -27.37
C ASP A 36 33.70 -9.36 -28.72
N PHE A 37 32.71 -9.12 -29.60
CA PHE A 37 32.58 -9.69 -30.95
C PHE A 37 32.44 -11.22 -31.04
N GLU A 38 32.49 -11.93 -29.91
CA GLU A 38 32.39 -13.40 -29.83
C GLU A 38 31.03 -13.93 -30.29
N SER A 39 30.00 -13.08 -30.29
CA SER A 39 28.65 -13.45 -30.71
C SER A 39 28.45 -13.50 -32.23
N GLY A 40 29.33 -12.88 -33.01
CA GLY A 40 29.27 -12.89 -34.48
C GLY A 40 30.16 -13.95 -35.11
N LYS A 41 30.07 -14.13 -36.43
CA LYS A 41 30.91 -15.08 -37.18
C LYS A 41 31.91 -14.36 -38.07
N ALA A 42 33.05 -14.99 -38.33
CA ALA A 42 34.03 -14.51 -39.29
C ALA A 42 33.36 -14.18 -40.66
N GLY A 43 33.65 -12.99 -41.18
CA GLY A 43 33.05 -12.45 -42.41
C GLY A 43 31.72 -11.71 -42.23
N GLU A 44 31.14 -11.67 -41.02
CA GLU A 44 29.93 -10.88 -40.73
C GLU A 44 30.25 -9.42 -40.38
N ARG A 45 29.23 -8.56 -40.47
CA ARG A 45 29.30 -7.18 -39.96
C ARG A 45 29.14 -7.19 -38.45
N PRO A 46 29.98 -6.46 -37.69
CA PRO A 46 29.77 -6.31 -36.25
C PRO A 46 28.43 -5.65 -35.93
N ALA A 47 27.82 -6.07 -34.82
CA ALA A 47 26.48 -5.65 -34.42
C ALA A 47 26.46 -4.35 -33.60
N PHE A 48 27.59 -3.93 -33.02
CA PHE A 48 27.64 -2.76 -32.13
C PHE A 48 27.35 -1.42 -32.83
N GLY A 49 27.51 -1.32 -34.16
CA GLY A 49 27.32 -0.07 -34.89
C GLY A 49 26.96 -0.24 -36.36
N LEU A 50 26.58 0.86 -36.99
CA LEU A 50 26.33 0.92 -38.42
C LEU A 50 27.67 0.86 -39.16
N VAL A 51 27.89 -0.23 -39.89
CA VAL A 51 29.08 -0.47 -40.71
C VAL A 51 28.89 0.15 -42.11
N ILE A 52 29.79 1.05 -42.49
CA ILE A 52 29.78 1.73 -43.80
C ILE A 52 31.08 1.43 -44.54
N GLU A 53 30.92 0.95 -45.77
CA GLU A 53 31.98 0.37 -46.60
C GLU A 53 31.89 0.88 -48.03
N GLU A 54 32.99 0.81 -48.76
CA GLU A 54 33.05 1.22 -50.16
C GLU A 54 34.12 0.45 -50.92
N GLY A 55 33.75 -0.15 -52.06
CA GLY A 55 34.67 -0.96 -52.85
C GLY A 55 35.28 -2.09 -52.03
N ALA A 56 36.62 -2.14 -51.99
CA ALA A 56 37.38 -3.12 -51.22
C ALA A 56 37.60 -2.72 -49.74
N ALA A 57 37.20 -1.52 -49.34
CA ALA A 57 37.33 -1.06 -47.97
C ALA A 57 36.23 -1.67 -47.08
N THR A 58 36.61 -2.50 -46.11
CA THR A 58 35.67 -3.31 -45.31
C THR A 58 35.94 -3.27 -43.81
N ALA A 59 34.90 -3.47 -43.00
CA ALA A 59 35.00 -3.74 -41.57
C ALA A 59 34.19 -5.01 -41.22
N ARG A 60 34.89 -6.06 -40.80
CA ARG A 60 34.33 -7.41 -40.67
C ARG A 60 34.86 -8.13 -39.44
N ILE A 61 34.01 -8.96 -38.85
CA ILE A 61 34.45 -9.89 -37.82
C ILE A 61 35.46 -10.86 -38.44
N THR A 62 36.57 -11.10 -37.76
CA THR A 62 37.64 -12.00 -38.15
C THR A 62 37.95 -12.95 -37.00
N ASP A 63 38.36 -14.17 -37.33
CA ASP A 63 38.90 -15.17 -36.39
C ASP A 63 40.43 -15.31 -36.51
N ARG A 64 41.06 -14.45 -37.31
CA ARG A 64 42.51 -14.48 -37.58
C ARG A 64 43.34 -14.10 -36.36
N LEU A 65 42.90 -13.06 -35.63
CA LEU A 65 43.63 -12.48 -34.51
C LEU A 65 42.63 -11.71 -33.63
N ALA A 66 42.63 -11.97 -32.33
CA ALA A 66 41.81 -11.28 -31.33
C ALA A 66 42.66 -10.89 -30.11
N ALA A 67 42.27 -9.86 -29.38
CA ALA A 67 42.92 -9.43 -28.14
C ALA A 67 42.52 -10.37 -26.99
N SER A 68 41.27 -10.83 -27.02
CA SER A 68 40.76 -11.91 -26.18
C SER A 68 39.76 -12.78 -26.94
N GLY A 69 39.45 -13.98 -26.44
CA GLY A 69 38.50 -14.86 -27.14
C GLY A 69 39.03 -15.38 -28.48
N LYS A 70 38.18 -15.34 -29.51
CA LYS A 70 38.44 -15.86 -30.86
C LYS A 70 38.13 -14.87 -31.96
N HIS A 71 37.34 -13.83 -31.71
CA HIS A 71 36.85 -12.91 -32.72
C HIS A 71 37.24 -11.46 -32.42
N ALA A 72 37.60 -10.72 -33.46
CA ALA A 72 37.78 -9.26 -33.40
C ALA A 72 37.19 -8.64 -34.67
N VAL A 73 37.15 -7.31 -34.76
CA VAL A 73 36.77 -6.62 -35.99
C VAL A 73 38.02 -6.16 -36.74
N GLU A 74 38.23 -6.68 -37.95
CA GLU A 74 39.27 -6.23 -38.89
C GLU A 74 38.72 -5.12 -39.79
N PHE A 75 39.40 -3.98 -39.80
CA PHE A 75 39.23 -2.91 -40.76
C PHE A 75 40.31 -3.03 -41.83
N ARG A 76 39.89 -3.04 -43.09
CA ARG A 76 40.78 -3.06 -44.26
C ARG A 76 40.51 -1.83 -45.11
N ASP A 77 41.48 -0.94 -45.22
CA ASP A 77 41.47 0.22 -46.11
C ASP A 77 41.79 -0.18 -47.56
N ALA A 78 41.43 0.67 -48.52
CA ALA A 78 41.68 0.44 -49.94
C ALA A 78 41.96 1.74 -50.71
N ALA A 79 42.60 1.64 -51.87
CA ALA A 79 42.77 2.79 -52.77
C ALA A 79 41.44 3.18 -53.47
N ASN A 80 41.31 4.45 -53.85
CA ASN A 80 40.17 5.00 -54.60
C ASN A 80 38.81 4.91 -53.87
N VAL A 81 38.82 4.89 -52.53
CA VAL A 81 37.60 4.96 -51.69
C VAL A 81 37.53 6.31 -51.00
N THR A 82 36.35 6.71 -50.54
CA THR A 82 36.20 7.99 -49.83
C THR A 82 37.08 7.98 -48.55
N PRO A 83 37.86 9.03 -48.24
CA PRO A 83 38.87 9.06 -47.15
C PRO A 83 38.46 8.75 -45.70
N TRP A 84 37.21 8.38 -45.45
CA TRP A 84 36.64 8.04 -44.15
C TRP A 84 35.88 6.70 -44.22
N LYS A 85 36.27 5.82 -45.14
CA LYS A 85 35.71 4.47 -45.28
C LYS A 85 36.86 3.45 -45.35
N PRO A 86 36.76 2.34 -44.61
CA PRO A 86 35.56 1.88 -43.89
C PRO A 86 35.40 2.59 -42.54
N HIS A 87 34.17 2.75 -42.08
CA HIS A 87 33.92 3.23 -40.71
C HIS A 87 32.73 2.52 -40.08
N ILE A 88 32.76 2.45 -38.75
CA ILE A 88 31.64 1.99 -37.93
C ILE A 88 31.19 3.16 -37.07
N CYS A 89 29.89 3.43 -37.03
CA CYS A 89 29.35 4.52 -36.22
C CYS A 89 28.07 4.19 -35.47
N VAL A 90 27.82 4.94 -34.40
CA VAL A 90 26.68 4.76 -33.49
C VAL A 90 26.10 6.12 -33.11
N GLU A 91 24.77 6.18 -32.97
CA GLU A 91 24.10 7.31 -32.33
C GLU A 91 23.96 7.04 -30.84
N LEU A 92 24.32 8.02 -30.02
CA LEU A 92 24.21 7.98 -28.57
C LEU A 92 23.00 8.81 -28.12
N LYS A 93 22.35 8.40 -27.03
CA LYS A 93 21.32 9.26 -26.43
C LYS A 93 21.99 10.44 -25.71
N PRO A 94 21.59 11.69 -26.00
CA PRO A 94 22.16 12.87 -25.36
C PRO A 94 21.83 12.87 -23.86
N ARG A 95 22.82 12.58 -23.01
CA ARG A 95 22.72 12.69 -21.54
C ARG A 95 23.94 13.44 -21.00
N PRO A 96 23.78 14.63 -20.40
CA PRO A 96 24.90 15.31 -19.73
C PRO A 96 25.55 14.40 -18.69
N GLY A 97 26.88 14.37 -18.67
CA GLY A 97 27.60 13.44 -17.81
C GLY A 97 29.03 13.23 -18.25
N GLU A 98 29.68 12.30 -17.56
CA GLU A 98 31.01 11.81 -17.92
C GLU A 98 30.85 10.57 -18.79
N VAL A 99 31.63 10.50 -19.87
CA VAL A 99 31.66 9.43 -20.87
C VAL A 99 33.02 8.79 -20.81
N HIS A 100 32.98 7.45 -20.84
CA HIS A 100 34.12 6.57 -20.88
C HIS A 100 34.04 5.71 -22.13
N PHE A 101 35.15 5.66 -22.87
CA PHE A 101 35.33 4.78 -24.01
C PHE A 101 36.60 3.97 -23.83
N ALA A 102 36.52 2.67 -24.13
CA ALA A 102 37.71 1.85 -24.29
C ALA A 102 37.56 0.82 -25.40
N CYS A 103 38.70 0.38 -25.93
CA CYS A 103 38.81 -0.81 -26.76
C CYS A 103 40.25 -1.31 -26.76
N ASP A 104 40.45 -2.56 -27.14
CA ASP A 104 41.76 -3.04 -27.56
C ASP A 104 41.93 -2.77 -29.06
N VAL A 105 43.06 -2.21 -29.45
CA VAL A 105 43.36 -1.82 -30.84
C VAL A 105 44.74 -2.34 -31.25
N LEU A 106 44.83 -2.87 -32.46
CA LEU A 106 46.08 -3.32 -33.07
C LEU A 106 46.20 -2.74 -34.48
N ASN A 107 47.30 -2.05 -34.75
CA ASN A 107 47.63 -1.57 -36.10
C ASN A 107 48.60 -2.57 -36.76
N ASP A 108 48.28 -3.08 -37.94
CA ASP A 108 49.04 -4.19 -38.56
C ASP A 108 50.50 -3.79 -38.84
N GLN A 109 51.44 -4.69 -38.60
CA GLN A 109 52.87 -4.40 -38.80
C GLN A 109 53.28 -4.39 -40.28
N SER A 110 52.65 -5.22 -41.10
CA SER A 110 52.99 -5.38 -42.51
C SER A 110 52.32 -4.35 -43.40
N THR A 111 51.11 -3.92 -43.02
CA THR A 111 50.26 -2.99 -43.76
C THR A 111 49.59 -1.98 -42.81
N PRO A 112 50.36 -1.11 -42.12
CA PRO A 112 49.82 -0.25 -41.08
C PRO A 112 48.87 0.82 -41.63
N ALA A 113 47.77 1.05 -40.91
CA ALA A 113 46.71 1.98 -41.25
C ALA A 113 46.84 3.35 -40.55
N LEU A 114 46.22 4.36 -41.14
CA LEU A 114 45.83 5.60 -40.48
C LEU A 114 44.40 5.41 -39.95
N LEU A 115 44.23 5.35 -38.63
CA LEU A 115 42.94 5.13 -37.99
C LEU A 115 42.54 6.28 -37.07
N LYS A 116 41.22 6.46 -36.88
CA LYS A 116 40.64 7.54 -36.08
C LYS A 116 39.48 7.05 -35.22
N PHE A 117 39.49 7.45 -33.95
CA PHE A 117 38.37 7.40 -33.02
C PHE A 117 37.83 8.82 -32.84
N GLU A 118 36.53 9.03 -33.04
CA GLU A 118 35.95 10.38 -33.06
C GLU A 118 34.58 10.44 -32.40
N PHE A 119 34.37 11.51 -31.62
CA PHE A 119 33.11 11.82 -30.95
C PHE A 119 32.54 13.13 -31.50
N ARG A 120 31.23 13.16 -31.79
CA ARG A 120 30.57 14.34 -32.38
C ARG A 120 29.30 14.73 -31.63
N ASP A 121 29.06 16.04 -31.55
CA ASP A 121 27.75 16.62 -31.28
C ASP A 121 27.08 16.85 -32.63
N TRP A 122 26.06 16.06 -32.91
CA TRP A 122 25.27 16.10 -34.13
C TRP A 122 23.80 16.47 -33.84
N SER A 123 23.55 17.11 -32.69
CA SER A 123 22.20 17.50 -32.26
C SER A 123 21.46 18.40 -33.25
N ASN A 124 22.17 19.28 -33.97
CA ASN A 124 21.59 20.21 -34.96
C ASN A 124 21.38 19.58 -36.36
N ARG A 125 21.82 18.33 -36.60
CA ARG A 125 21.69 17.54 -37.86
C ARG A 125 22.16 18.19 -39.19
N LYS A 126 22.52 19.48 -39.22
CA LYS A 126 23.04 20.23 -40.39
C LYS A 126 24.55 20.48 -40.34
N HIS A 127 25.09 20.66 -39.14
CA HIS A 127 26.52 20.79 -38.87
C HIS A 127 26.85 19.88 -37.69
N PHE A 128 27.98 19.16 -37.77
CA PHE A 128 28.51 18.39 -36.65
C PHE A 128 29.65 19.17 -36.01
N LEU A 129 29.73 19.10 -34.68
CA LEU A 129 30.84 19.67 -33.91
C LEU A 129 31.70 18.51 -33.40
N THR A 130 32.98 18.52 -33.72
CA THR A 130 33.91 17.46 -33.28
C THR A 130 34.39 17.72 -31.86
N GLY A 131 34.26 16.69 -31.01
CA GLY A 131 34.68 16.71 -29.61
C GLY A 131 36.04 16.02 -29.41
N PRO A 132 36.13 15.05 -28.49
CA PRO A 132 37.31 14.18 -28.36
C PRO A 132 37.64 13.44 -29.66
N GLN A 133 38.93 13.35 -29.98
CA GLN A 133 39.42 12.52 -31.09
C GLN A 133 40.83 12.00 -30.83
N VAL A 134 41.10 10.77 -31.29
CA VAL A 134 42.42 10.14 -31.23
C VAL A 134 42.72 9.51 -32.58
N GLN A 135 43.90 9.80 -33.14
CA GLN A 135 44.39 9.24 -34.39
C GLN A 135 45.68 8.46 -34.15
N ILE A 136 45.88 7.37 -34.89
CA ILE A 136 47.13 6.62 -34.92
C ILE A 136 47.57 6.53 -36.37
N ASP A 137 48.77 7.05 -36.68
CA ASP A 137 49.31 7.07 -38.03
C ASP A 137 50.02 5.74 -38.40
N PRO A 138 50.38 5.54 -39.69
CA PRO A 138 51.08 4.32 -40.12
C PRO A 138 52.48 4.11 -39.53
N LYS A 139 53.05 5.11 -38.82
CA LYS A 139 54.32 4.99 -38.09
C LYS A 139 54.10 4.64 -36.62
N GLY A 140 52.84 4.45 -36.20
CA GLY A 140 52.43 4.21 -34.81
C GLY A 140 52.32 5.47 -33.96
N THR A 141 52.45 6.67 -34.55
CA THR A 141 52.38 7.94 -33.83
C THR A 141 50.94 8.21 -33.40
N VAL A 142 50.73 8.50 -32.11
CA VAL A 142 49.41 8.74 -31.50
C VAL A 142 49.19 10.24 -31.36
N ILE A 143 48.14 10.74 -31.99
CA ILE A 143 47.76 12.16 -31.99
C ILE A 143 46.39 12.28 -31.30
N ALA A 144 46.34 12.98 -30.16
CA ALA A 144 45.11 13.27 -29.44
C ALA A 144 44.74 14.75 -29.64
N GLY A 145 43.57 15.00 -30.23
CA GLY A 145 43.21 16.33 -30.72
C GLY A 145 44.22 16.80 -31.77
N THR A 146 45.03 17.82 -31.43
CA THR A 146 46.12 18.35 -32.26
C THR A 146 47.51 18.05 -31.70
N ARG A 147 47.63 17.29 -30.61
CA ARG A 147 48.89 17.02 -29.91
C ARG A 147 49.37 15.59 -30.15
N GLU A 148 50.63 15.44 -30.54
CA GLU A 148 51.31 14.15 -30.49
C GLU A 148 51.59 13.78 -29.03
N ILE A 149 51.12 12.61 -28.59
CA ILE A 149 51.24 12.16 -27.18
C ILE A 149 52.20 10.98 -27.00
N GLY A 150 52.60 10.31 -28.08
CA GLY A 150 53.57 9.21 -28.05
C GLY A 150 53.52 8.34 -29.30
N ARG A 151 54.23 7.21 -29.27
CA ARG A 151 54.26 6.23 -30.37
C ARG A 151 54.08 4.81 -29.84
N ILE A 152 53.19 4.04 -30.47
CA ILE A 152 52.93 2.63 -30.15
C ILE A 152 53.68 1.67 -31.09
N PRO A 153 54.03 0.45 -30.64
CA PRO A 153 54.56 -0.58 -31.52
C PRO A 153 53.48 -1.11 -32.47
N LEU A 154 53.82 -1.31 -33.74
CA LEU A 154 52.92 -1.95 -34.72
C LEU A 154 52.90 -3.47 -34.50
N GLY A 155 51.76 -4.10 -34.81
CA GLY A 155 51.53 -5.54 -34.67
C GLY A 155 51.26 -6.02 -33.24
N GLN A 156 51.12 -5.10 -32.27
CA GLN A 156 50.78 -5.42 -30.88
C GLN A 156 49.43 -4.82 -30.48
N TRP A 157 48.71 -5.54 -29.63
CA TRP A 157 47.47 -5.04 -29.05
C TRP A 157 47.77 -3.95 -28.01
N MET A 158 46.97 -2.89 -28.05
CA MET A 158 47.04 -1.75 -27.16
C MET A 158 45.65 -1.47 -26.60
N HIS A 159 45.53 -1.32 -25.29
CA HIS A 159 44.27 -0.92 -24.67
C HIS A 159 44.13 0.61 -24.70
N LEU A 160 43.21 1.12 -25.51
CA LEU A 160 42.85 2.53 -25.61
C LEU A 160 41.76 2.85 -24.59
N ASP A 161 41.93 3.94 -23.85
CA ASP A 161 40.99 4.44 -22.85
C ASP A 161 40.84 5.96 -23.04
N ILE A 162 39.61 6.46 -23.19
CA ILE A 162 39.27 7.87 -23.39
C ILE A 162 38.18 8.25 -22.39
N THR A 163 38.38 9.33 -21.64
CA THR A 163 37.40 9.84 -20.67
C THR A 163 37.16 11.33 -20.88
N PHE A 164 35.90 11.77 -20.86
CA PHE A 164 35.55 13.20 -20.97
C PHE A 164 34.18 13.52 -20.37
N ARG A 165 33.94 14.78 -20.01
CA ARG A 165 32.62 15.26 -19.56
C ARG A 165 31.97 16.12 -20.63
N HIS A 166 30.65 16.01 -20.78
CA HIS A 166 29.88 16.85 -21.70
C HIS A 166 28.57 17.33 -21.07
N GLY A 167 27.98 18.40 -21.62
CA GLY A 167 26.82 19.08 -21.07
C GLY A 167 27.15 20.40 -20.35
N PRO A 168 26.11 21.14 -19.87
CA PRO A 168 26.27 22.49 -19.34
C PRO A 168 27.28 22.55 -18.17
N GLY A 169 28.30 23.41 -18.30
CA GLY A 169 29.31 23.62 -17.26
C GLY A 169 30.46 22.62 -17.24
N SER A 170 30.49 21.63 -18.14
CA SER A 170 31.63 20.71 -18.30
C SER A 170 32.82 21.40 -18.97
N ALA A 171 34.04 20.96 -18.63
CA ALA A 171 35.25 21.40 -19.32
C ALA A 171 35.30 20.79 -20.73
N ASN A 172 35.66 21.59 -21.74
CA ASN A 172 35.84 21.13 -23.13
C ASN A 172 37.19 20.43 -23.34
N THR A 173 37.48 19.43 -22.51
CA THR A 173 38.73 18.68 -22.51
C THR A 173 38.49 17.18 -22.27
N PHE A 174 39.37 16.32 -22.79
CA PHE A 174 39.38 14.89 -22.54
C PHE A 174 40.75 14.38 -22.10
N ASP A 175 40.73 13.23 -21.44
CA ASP A 175 41.91 12.45 -21.09
C ASP A 175 41.94 11.18 -21.95
N VAL A 176 43.15 10.75 -22.30
CA VAL A 176 43.40 9.53 -23.08
C VAL A 176 44.59 8.76 -22.52
N ALA A 177 44.47 7.44 -22.45
CA ALA A 177 45.56 6.53 -22.15
C ALA A 177 45.61 5.38 -23.17
N LEU A 178 46.81 5.04 -23.66
CA LEU A 178 47.06 3.81 -24.41
C LEU A 178 48.02 2.94 -23.60
N LYS A 179 47.53 1.80 -23.12
CA LYS A 179 48.29 0.85 -22.30
C LYS A 179 48.71 -0.34 -23.18
N PRO A 180 50.01 -0.59 -23.34
CA PRO A 180 50.44 -1.85 -23.94
C PRO A 180 50.16 -3.01 -22.97
N TYR A 181 49.97 -4.23 -23.49
CA TYR A 181 49.93 -5.43 -22.64
C TYR A 181 51.28 -5.64 -21.91
N GLU A 182 52.38 -5.18 -22.51
CA GLU A 182 53.72 -5.10 -21.90
C GLU A 182 54.41 -3.78 -22.28
N GLY A 183 54.80 -2.94 -21.29
CA GLY A 183 55.55 -1.69 -21.54
C GLY A 183 54.98 -0.44 -20.85
N LYS A 184 55.44 0.74 -21.28
CA LYS A 184 55.07 2.03 -20.67
C LYS A 184 53.79 2.60 -21.30
N THR A 185 52.82 2.96 -20.46
CA THR A 185 51.57 3.64 -20.87
C THR A 185 51.84 5.02 -21.46
N ILE A 186 51.18 5.32 -22.58
CA ILE A 186 51.13 6.66 -23.18
C ILE A 186 49.87 7.36 -22.66
N THR A 187 49.99 8.61 -22.22
CA THR A 187 48.86 9.37 -21.66
C THR A 187 48.85 10.80 -22.19
N GLY A 188 47.66 11.36 -22.36
CA GLY A 188 47.43 12.77 -22.61
C GLY A 188 46.26 13.25 -21.76
N SER A 189 46.48 14.26 -20.93
CA SER A 189 45.44 14.78 -20.02
C SER A 189 45.10 16.23 -20.34
N GLY A 190 43.83 16.60 -20.16
CA GLY A 190 43.31 17.94 -20.42
C GLY A 190 43.44 18.36 -21.89
N ILE A 191 43.31 17.42 -22.83
CA ILE A 191 43.41 17.70 -24.26
C ILE A 191 42.13 18.43 -24.70
N PRO A 192 42.21 19.61 -25.32
CA PRO A 192 41.01 20.35 -25.72
C PRO A 192 40.23 19.61 -26.81
N PHE A 193 38.89 19.72 -26.76
CA PHE A 193 38.02 19.32 -27.87
C PHE A 193 38.37 20.11 -29.13
N GLU A 194 38.14 19.53 -30.32
CA GLU A 194 38.39 20.24 -31.58
C GLU A 194 37.48 21.45 -31.74
N SER A 195 36.20 21.32 -31.38
CA SER A 195 35.26 22.43 -31.30
C SER A 195 35.01 22.84 -29.85
N GLY A 196 35.26 24.12 -29.54
CA GLY A 196 34.88 24.72 -28.26
C GLY A 196 33.36 24.89 -28.06
N GLU A 197 32.56 24.61 -29.09
CA GLU A 197 31.09 24.67 -29.03
C GLU A 197 30.44 23.30 -28.80
N PHE A 198 31.23 22.23 -28.67
CA PHE A 198 30.72 20.88 -28.42
C PHE A 198 29.89 20.85 -27.14
N GLY A 199 28.58 20.59 -27.26
CA GLY A 199 27.65 20.65 -26.12
C GLY A 199 27.36 19.27 -25.55
N VAL A 200 26.95 18.33 -26.38
CA VAL A 200 26.52 16.99 -25.96
C VAL A 200 26.96 15.92 -26.96
N CYS A 201 27.55 14.83 -26.47
CA CYS A 201 27.92 13.73 -27.34
C CYS A 201 26.67 12.99 -27.84
N THR A 202 26.47 12.94 -29.15
CA THR A 202 25.34 12.22 -29.77
C THR A 202 25.80 11.17 -30.77
N TRP A 203 27.11 11.09 -31.03
CA TRP A 203 27.65 10.21 -32.06
C TRP A 203 29.09 9.82 -31.73
N PHE A 204 29.41 8.55 -31.97
CA PHE A 204 30.77 8.01 -31.90
C PHE A 204 31.07 7.18 -33.15
N GLY A 205 32.33 7.20 -33.61
CA GLY A 205 32.76 6.34 -34.71
C GLY A 205 34.25 6.00 -34.72
N VAL A 206 34.53 4.84 -35.32
CA VAL A 206 35.87 4.30 -35.61
C VAL A 206 36.04 4.26 -37.13
N THR A 207 37.12 4.85 -37.64
CA THR A 207 37.31 5.09 -39.07
C THR A 207 38.71 4.69 -39.52
N GLY A 208 38.79 3.94 -40.62
CA GLY A 208 40.01 3.79 -41.41
C GLY A 208 40.13 4.92 -42.44
N MET A 209 41.31 5.51 -42.53
CA MET A 209 41.58 6.72 -43.32
C MET A 209 42.74 6.55 -44.31
N SER A 210 43.38 5.37 -44.39
CA SER A 210 44.42 5.16 -45.40
C SER A 210 43.82 5.17 -46.80
N GLN A 211 44.55 5.72 -47.78
CA GLN A 211 44.15 5.72 -49.20
C GLN A 211 44.88 4.65 -50.01
N GLN A 212 45.29 3.59 -49.32
CA GLN A 212 45.99 2.41 -49.83
C GLN A 212 45.59 1.20 -48.98
N GLU A 213 45.95 -0.01 -49.40
CA GLU A 213 45.67 -1.21 -48.60
C GLU A 213 46.41 -1.13 -47.26
N ALA A 214 45.63 -1.13 -46.18
CA ALA A 214 46.10 -1.08 -44.81
C ALA A 214 45.11 -1.76 -43.87
N VAL A 215 45.58 -2.28 -42.74
CA VAL A 215 44.78 -3.08 -41.82
C VAL A 215 44.97 -2.64 -40.37
N PHE A 216 43.87 -2.53 -39.64
CA PHE A 216 43.88 -2.47 -38.17
C PHE A 216 42.73 -3.29 -37.61
N LEU A 217 42.85 -3.70 -36.35
CA LEU A 217 41.86 -4.50 -35.65
C LEU A 217 41.41 -3.78 -34.38
N ILE A 218 40.14 -3.97 -34.03
CA ILE A 218 39.59 -3.58 -32.73
C ILE A 218 38.93 -4.78 -32.05
N ASP A 219 39.04 -4.85 -30.73
CA ASP A 219 38.44 -5.87 -29.87
C ASP A 219 37.97 -5.24 -28.54
N ASN A 220 37.12 -5.94 -27.78
CA ASN A 220 36.65 -5.54 -26.46
C ASN A 220 36.17 -4.08 -26.35
N ILE A 221 35.23 -3.67 -27.21
CA ILE A 221 34.77 -2.28 -27.24
C ILE A 221 33.80 -2.00 -26.09
N GLU A 222 34.02 -0.87 -25.43
CA GLU A 222 33.19 -0.35 -24.36
C GLU A 222 32.95 1.16 -24.56
N LEU A 223 31.70 1.58 -24.51
CA LEU A 223 31.30 2.98 -24.48
C LEU A 223 30.15 3.16 -23.50
N ALA A 224 30.43 3.82 -22.38
CA ALA A 224 29.54 3.97 -21.25
C ALA A 224 29.55 5.41 -20.71
N ALA A 225 28.49 5.85 -20.03
CA ALA A 225 28.63 6.97 -19.11
C ALA A 225 29.38 6.46 -17.86
N THR A 226 30.26 7.20 -17.20
CA THR A 226 31.09 6.66 -16.09
C THR A 226 30.30 6.26 -14.84
N ALA A 227 29.01 6.56 -14.76
CA ALA A 227 28.10 5.94 -13.79
C ALA A 227 27.84 4.43 -14.08
N ASP A 228 28.23 3.97 -15.27
CA ASP A 228 28.04 2.63 -15.82
C ASP A 228 29.39 1.89 -16.07
N ARG A 229 30.54 2.48 -15.68
CA ARG A 229 31.84 1.77 -15.67
C ARG A 229 32.29 1.52 -14.24
N LEU A 230 32.68 0.29 -13.98
CA LEU A 230 33.01 -0.16 -12.65
C LEU A 230 34.36 -0.91 -12.60
N PRO A 231 35.15 -0.76 -11.52
CA PRO A 231 36.35 -1.53 -11.29
C PRO A 231 36.05 -2.95 -10.78
N LEU A 232 36.79 -3.93 -11.31
CA LEU A 232 36.76 -5.35 -10.93
C LEU A 232 36.90 -5.59 -9.41
N THR A 233 35.78 -5.61 -8.67
CA THR A 233 35.58 -6.44 -7.46
C THR A 233 34.08 -6.74 -7.25
N ASN A 234 33.66 -8.00 -7.46
CA ASN A 234 32.36 -8.63 -7.10
C ASN A 234 31.05 -8.14 -7.78
N GLU A 235 31.10 -7.65 -9.00
CA GLU A 235 29.96 -7.01 -9.67
C GLU A 235 29.03 -7.96 -10.43
N ASP A 236 29.39 -9.24 -10.50
CA ASP A 236 28.56 -10.26 -11.14
C ASP A 236 27.37 -10.69 -10.28
N VAL A 237 27.39 -10.37 -8.98
CA VAL A 237 26.38 -10.79 -8.00
C VAL A 237 25.53 -9.58 -7.62
N LEU A 238 24.28 -9.57 -8.08
CA LEU A 238 23.31 -8.51 -7.82
C LEU A 238 22.77 -8.54 -6.39
N ALA A 239 22.60 -9.74 -5.82
CA ALA A 239 22.24 -9.94 -4.43
C ALA A 239 22.88 -11.23 -3.91
N ASP A 240 23.53 -11.15 -2.75
CA ASP A 240 24.08 -12.30 -2.02
C ASP A 240 23.48 -12.35 -0.63
N LEU A 241 22.56 -13.28 -0.41
CA LEU A 241 21.79 -13.43 0.81
C LEU A 241 22.21 -14.72 1.49
N PRO A 242 23.12 -14.70 2.47
CA PRO A 242 23.58 -15.90 3.18
C PRO A 242 22.46 -16.60 3.94
N LEU A 243 21.46 -15.84 4.38
CA LEU A 243 20.38 -16.27 5.27
C LEU A 243 20.96 -16.97 6.50
N ASP A 244 21.92 -16.29 7.16
CA ASP A 244 22.67 -16.80 8.30
C ASP A 244 22.65 -15.87 9.52
N GLU A 245 21.79 -14.84 9.50
CA GLU A 245 21.67 -13.82 10.53
C GLU A 245 21.09 -14.37 11.85
N GLY A 246 20.30 -15.45 11.80
CA GLY A 246 19.76 -16.17 12.95
C GLY A 246 18.67 -15.43 13.73
N MET A 247 18.48 -14.13 13.50
CA MET A 247 17.42 -13.30 14.07
C MET A 247 17.18 -12.02 13.26
N GLY A 248 16.05 -11.35 13.49
CA GLY A 248 15.69 -10.09 12.83
C GLY A 248 14.79 -10.26 11.60
N THR A 249 14.35 -9.14 11.02
CA THR A 249 13.38 -9.07 9.91
C THR A 249 14.01 -8.66 8.58
N GLU A 250 15.33 -8.72 8.46
CA GLU A 250 16.06 -8.30 7.28
C GLU A 250 17.11 -9.36 6.91
N ALA A 251 17.11 -9.76 5.64
CA ALA A 251 18.13 -10.59 5.01
C ALA A 251 19.14 -9.64 4.39
N ARG A 252 20.37 -9.64 4.91
CA ARG A 252 21.37 -8.67 4.52
C ARG A 252 22.06 -9.10 3.24
N ASP A 253 21.98 -8.23 2.24
CA ASP A 253 22.77 -8.37 1.02
C ASP A 253 24.26 -8.13 1.32
N ARG A 254 25.09 -9.14 1.02
CA ARG A 254 26.55 -9.10 1.13
C ARG A 254 27.25 -8.85 -0.21
N SER A 255 26.51 -8.61 -1.29
CA SER A 255 27.12 -8.33 -2.59
C SER A 255 27.71 -6.92 -2.70
N GLY A 256 27.27 -5.99 -1.84
CA GLY A 256 27.64 -4.58 -1.88
C GLY A 256 26.62 -3.67 -2.57
N ASN A 257 25.53 -4.23 -3.11
CA ASN A 257 24.52 -3.46 -3.85
C ASN A 257 23.36 -2.94 -2.98
N GLY A 258 23.35 -3.26 -1.69
CA GLY A 258 22.33 -2.80 -0.74
C GLY A 258 20.95 -3.37 -1.00
N ASN A 259 20.83 -4.49 -1.73
CA ASN A 259 19.57 -5.14 -2.05
C ASN A 259 19.06 -5.99 -0.87
N HIS A 260 19.00 -5.41 0.34
CA HIS A 260 18.52 -6.09 1.54
C HIS A 260 17.07 -6.54 1.37
N GLY A 261 16.75 -7.75 1.84
CA GLY A 261 15.42 -8.35 1.73
C GLY A 261 14.64 -8.27 3.03
N GLY A 262 13.37 -7.89 3.00
CA GLY A 262 12.49 -8.00 4.17
C GLY A 262 12.13 -9.46 4.42
N ILE A 263 12.41 -9.98 5.62
CA ILE A 263 12.13 -11.35 6.03
C ILE A 263 10.73 -11.44 6.65
N PHE A 264 9.99 -12.44 6.19
CA PHE A 264 8.72 -12.85 6.78
C PHE A 264 8.66 -14.39 6.88
N ALA A 265 9.81 -15.01 7.15
CA ALA A 265 10.03 -16.42 7.44
C ALA A 265 10.77 -16.61 8.76
N HIS A 266 10.81 -17.85 9.28
CA HIS A 266 11.36 -18.09 10.61
C HIS A 266 12.82 -18.52 10.55
N TRP A 267 13.61 -17.99 11.47
CA TRP A 267 14.97 -18.46 11.71
C TRP A 267 14.97 -19.84 12.36
N VAL A 268 15.78 -20.73 11.81
CA VAL A 268 16.04 -22.05 12.37
C VAL A 268 17.52 -22.30 12.48
N LYS A 269 17.89 -23.07 13.50
CA LYS A 269 19.26 -23.50 13.74
C LYS A 269 19.36 -25.01 13.62
N GLY A 270 20.40 -25.47 12.92
CA GLY A 270 20.75 -26.88 12.76
C GLY A 270 22.25 -27.07 12.58
N ALA A 271 22.67 -28.26 12.15
CA ALA A 271 24.09 -28.53 11.86
C ALA A 271 24.66 -27.63 10.74
N PHE A 272 23.77 -27.07 9.92
CA PHE A 272 24.07 -26.09 8.87
C PHE A 272 24.24 -24.64 9.38
N GLY A 273 24.27 -24.43 10.70
CA GLY A 273 24.21 -23.10 11.31
C GLY A 273 22.79 -22.56 11.25
N GLU A 274 22.65 -21.33 10.77
CA GLU A 274 21.36 -20.64 10.63
C GLU A 274 20.81 -20.77 9.20
N ALA A 275 19.48 -20.82 9.07
CA ALA A 275 18.73 -20.77 7.81
C ALA A 275 17.31 -20.24 8.02
N LEU A 276 16.55 -20.06 6.94
CA LEU A 276 15.11 -19.73 7.01
C LEU A 276 14.23 -20.95 6.77
N ARG A 277 13.18 -21.09 7.57
CA ARG A 277 12.10 -22.06 7.39
C ARG A 277 10.88 -21.38 6.76
N MET A 278 10.54 -21.83 5.56
CA MET A 278 9.37 -21.40 4.80
C MET A 278 8.27 -22.45 4.92
N ASN A 279 7.05 -22.04 5.24
CA ASN A 279 5.90 -22.91 5.48
C ASN A 279 4.86 -22.90 4.34
N GLY A 280 5.15 -22.21 3.24
CA GLY A 280 4.16 -21.91 2.19
C GLY A 280 3.31 -20.65 2.44
N PHE A 281 3.74 -19.75 3.33
CA PHE A 281 3.18 -18.39 3.43
C PHE A 281 4.25 -17.34 3.72
N HIS A 282 5.49 -17.79 3.90
CA HIS A 282 6.62 -17.06 4.47
C HIS A 282 7.79 -17.07 3.49
N GLY A 283 8.59 -15.99 3.49
CA GLY A 283 9.60 -15.76 2.47
C GLY A 283 10.49 -14.55 2.74
N VAL A 284 11.17 -14.08 1.69
CA VAL A 284 11.99 -12.87 1.72
C VAL A 284 11.65 -12.00 0.52
N SER A 285 11.33 -10.72 0.75
CA SER A 285 10.98 -9.76 -0.30
C SER A 285 12.16 -8.84 -0.57
N LEU A 286 12.76 -8.96 -1.75
CA LEU A 286 13.79 -8.04 -2.23
C LEU A 286 13.15 -6.84 -2.95
N PRO A 287 13.66 -5.63 -2.74
CA PRO A 287 13.11 -4.42 -3.33
C PRO A 287 13.22 -4.42 -4.86
N ASP A 288 12.29 -3.72 -5.52
CA ASP A 288 12.35 -3.44 -6.96
C ASP A 288 13.37 -2.32 -7.24
N THR A 289 14.64 -2.69 -7.46
CA THR A 289 15.72 -1.75 -7.77
C THR A 289 16.15 -1.89 -9.24
N PRO A 290 16.72 -0.83 -9.85
CA PRO A 290 17.31 -0.92 -11.18
C PRO A 290 18.33 -2.06 -11.30
N ALA A 291 19.14 -2.27 -10.24
CA ALA A 291 20.13 -3.35 -10.17
C ALA A 291 19.50 -4.76 -10.26
N LEU A 292 18.26 -4.95 -9.79
CA LEU A 292 17.54 -6.22 -9.89
C LEU A 292 16.64 -6.31 -11.13
N THR A 293 16.84 -5.46 -12.15
CA THR A 293 16.13 -5.56 -13.44
C THR A 293 16.79 -6.61 -14.32
N LEU A 294 16.18 -7.81 -14.38
CA LEU A 294 16.72 -8.97 -15.08
C LEU A 294 16.10 -9.12 -16.48
N GLY A 295 16.75 -9.90 -17.35
CA GLY A 295 16.13 -10.39 -18.59
C GLY A 295 16.49 -9.64 -19.87
N GLU A 296 17.27 -8.56 -19.80
CA GLU A 296 17.94 -7.99 -20.98
C GLU A 296 19.29 -8.69 -21.26
N LEU A 297 20.07 -8.88 -20.20
CA LEU A 297 21.32 -9.63 -20.20
C LEU A 297 21.10 -11.06 -19.67
N PRO A 298 22.04 -12.00 -19.92
CA PRO A 298 22.04 -13.28 -19.23
C PRO A 298 22.01 -13.09 -17.72
N PHE A 299 21.34 -13.95 -16.98
CA PHE A 299 21.30 -13.89 -15.52
C PHE A 299 21.18 -15.29 -14.93
N ALA A 300 21.47 -15.44 -13.63
CA ALA A 300 21.26 -16.71 -12.95
C ALA A 300 20.70 -16.52 -11.55
N VAL A 301 19.91 -17.50 -11.10
CA VAL A 301 19.43 -17.61 -9.72
C VAL A 301 19.97 -18.89 -9.13
N GLU A 302 20.66 -18.77 -8.00
CA GLU A 302 21.26 -19.86 -7.24
C GLU A 302 20.64 -19.91 -5.84
N ALA A 303 20.25 -21.10 -5.37
CA ALA A 303 19.70 -21.27 -4.02
C ALA A 303 20.06 -22.62 -3.40
N TRP A 304 20.31 -22.63 -2.09
CA TRP A 304 20.28 -23.84 -1.27
C TRP A 304 18.89 -24.02 -0.67
N ILE A 305 18.25 -25.16 -0.95
CA ILE A 305 16.88 -25.45 -0.50
C ILE A 305 16.74 -26.87 0.02
N ALA A 306 15.90 -27.09 1.04
CA ALA A 306 15.45 -28.42 1.44
C ALA A 306 13.91 -28.49 1.37
N PRO A 307 13.33 -28.90 0.23
CA PRO A 307 11.88 -28.88 0.04
C PRO A 307 11.19 -29.96 0.91
N GLU A 308 10.10 -29.60 1.58
CA GLU A 308 9.17 -30.57 2.19
C GLU A 308 8.08 -31.01 1.22
N GLN A 309 7.82 -30.18 0.20
CA GLN A 309 6.79 -30.41 -0.80
C GLN A 309 7.29 -29.96 -2.18
N LEU A 310 6.88 -30.71 -3.19
CA LEU A 310 7.11 -30.42 -4.60
C LEU A 310 5.95 -29.60 -5.18
N ASP A 311 6.04 -29.22 -6.46
CA ASP A 311 5.10 -28.31 -7.11
C ASP A 311 5.05 -26.92 -6.43
N ARG A 312 6.22 -26.36 -6.09
CA ARG A 312 6.35 -25.10 -5.33
C ARG A 312 7.25 -24.06 -6.02
N ARG A 313 6.93 -22.77 -5.85
CA ARG A 313 7.74 -21.64 -6.32
C ARG A 313 8.83 -21.30 -5.33
N ILE A 314 10.08 -21.35 -5.79
CA ILE A 314 11.28 -21.14 -4.97
C ILE A 314 11.68 -19.66 -5.00
N VAL A 315 11.72 -19.05 -6.18
CA VAL A 315 11.97 -17.60 -6.38
C VAL A 315 11.01 -17.10 -7.44
N GLU A 316 10.37 -15.94 -7.24
CA GLU A 316 9.37 -15.40 -8.16
C GLU A 316 9.50 -13.89 -8.29
N ARG A 317 9.33 -13.37 -9.51
CA ARG A 317 8.98 -11.97 -9.76
C ARG A 317 7.67 -11.91 -10.53
N ARG A 318 6.80 -10.94 -10.20
CA ARG A 318 5.49 -10.80 -10.87
C ARG A 318 5.03 -9.34 -10.96
N VAL A 319 4.24 -9.07 -11.99
CA VAL A 319 3.47 -7.84 -12.15
C VAL A 319 2.07 -8.13 -12.67
N GLY A 320 1.08 -7.36 -12.23
CA GLY A 320 -0.32 -7.50 -12.67
C GLY A 320 -1.17 -8.50 -11.87
N ARG A 321 -2.47 -8.57 -12.21
CA ARG A 321 -3.54 -9.20 -11.41
C ARG A 321 -4.07 -10.50 -12.06
N ARG A 322 -4.27 -11.57 -11.26
CA ARG A 322 -4.97 -12.83 -11.63
C ARG A 322 -4.70 -13.31 -13.08
N ARG A 323 -5.69 -13.25 -13.99
CA ARG A 323 -5.63 -13.74 -15.37
C ARG A 323 -4.84 -12.81 -16.32
N GLN A 324 -4.35 -11.67 -15.84
CA GLN A 324 -3.57 -10.68 -16.60
C GLN A 324 -2.16 -10.49 -16.01
N MET A 325 -1.61 -11.50 -15.32
CA MET A 325 -0.27 -11.40 -14.71
C MET A 325 0.84 -11.75 -15.70
N SER A 326 1.91 -10.97 -15.66
CA SER A 326 3.21 -11.36 -16.18
C SER A 326 4.10 -11.78 -15.02
N LEU A 327 4.84 -12.88 -15.17
CA LEU A 327 5.73 -13.37 -14.12
C LEU A 327 6.86 -14.22 -14.68
N TRP A 328 7.96 -14.29 -13.94
CA TRP A 328 8.91 -15.39 -14.01
C TRP A 328 9.09 -16.03 -12.64
N ALA A 329 9.22 -17.36 -12.59
CA ALA A 329 9.44 -18.08 -11.35
C ALA A 329 10.32 -19.31 -11.53
N LEU A 330 11.28 -19.47 -10.61
CA LEU A 330 11.94 -20.74 -10.34
C LEU A 330 10.97 -21.63 -9.55
N HIS A 331 10.75 -22.85 -10.02
CA HIS A 331 9.71 -23.76 -9.56
C HIS A 331 10.23 -25.19 -9.51
N SER A 332 9.76 -25.99 -8.56
CA SER A 332 9.90 -27.45 -8.60
C SER A 332 8.63 -28.06 -9.19
N THR A 333 8.71 -28.96 -10.17
CA THR A 333 7.53 -29.65 -10.71
C THR A 333 6.96 -30.65 -9.69
N SER A 334 5.78 -31.22 -9.97
CA SER A 334 5.23 -32.32 -9.17
C SER A 334 6.10 -33.59 -9.18
N ALA A 335 6.94 -33.78 -10.21
CA ALA A 335 7.89 -34.88 -10.29
C ALA A 335 9.29 -34.50 -9.75
N GLY A 336 9.47 -33.26 -9.30
CA GLY A 336 10.68 -32.77 -8.64
C GLY A 336 11.71 -32.13 -9.58
N GLU A 337 11.45 -32.03 -10.88
CA GLU A 337 12.36 -31.31 -11.78
C GLU A 337 12.37 -29.80 -11.50
N ILE A 338 13.52 -29.15 -11.70
CA ILE A 338 13.63 -27.70 -11.62
C ILE A 338 13.08 -27.09 -12.91
N ALA A 339 12.24 -26.07 -12.78
CA ALA A 339 11.60 -25.39 -13.88
C ALA A 339 11.67 -23.87 -13.77
N LEU A 340 11.82 -23.21 -14.92
CA LEU A 340 11.52 -21.79 -15.10
C LEU A 340 10.13 -21.65 -15.72
N ILE A 341 9.24 -20.99 -14.99
CA ILE A 341 7.88 -20.68 -15.44
C ILE A 341 7.82 -19.22 -15.89
N LEU A 342 7.25 -18.96 -17.07
CA LEU A 342 7.01 -17.63 -17.60
C LEU A 342 5.53 -17.42 -17.94
N SER A 343 5.00 -16.23 -17.66
CA SER A 343 3.67 -15.79 -18.10
C SER A 343 3.76 -14.37 -18.64
N ASN A 344 3.07 -14.07 -19.74
CA ASN A 344 3.02 -12.73 -20.34
C ASN A 344 1.56 -12.29 -20.59
N ARG A 345 1.27 -11.02 -20.31
CA ARG A 345 -0.08 -10.42 -20.43
C ARG A 345 -0.59 -10.52 -21.88
N GLY A 346 -1.82 -11.04 -22.05
CA GLY A 346 -2.60 -10.91 -23.28
C GLY A 346 -2.55 -12.08 -24.27
N ARG A 347 -1.82 -13.18 -23.99
CA ARG A 347 -1.78 -14.37 -24.87
C ARG A 347 -1.78 -15.68 -24.06
N ASN A 348 -2.20 -16.78 -24.69
CA ASN A 348 -2.62 -18.00 -24.00
C ASN A 348 -1.48 -18.79 -23.34
N ARG A 349 -1.65 -19.01 -22.02
CA ARG A 349 -1.06 -19.95 -21.04
C ARG A 349 0.48 -20.05 -20.86
N TRP A 350 0.82 -20.03 -19.57
CA TRP A 350 2.07 -20.38 -18.91
C TRP A 350 3.05 -21.20 -19.77
N TYR A 351 4.22 -20.64 -19.96
CA TYR A 351 5.36 -21.37 -20.51
C TYR A 351 6.16 -21.99 -19.38
N ARG A 352 6.53 -23.26 -19.54
CA ARG A 352 7.43 -23.95 -18.62
C ARG A 352 8.62 -24.46 -19.42
N SER A 353 9.81 -24.10 -18.97
CA SER A 353 11.08 -24.68 -19.36
C SER A 353 11.59 -25.46 -18.14
N GLN A 354 12.08 -26.69 -18.31
CA GLN A 354 12.47 -27.55 -17.19
C GLN A 354 13.72 -28.36 -17.50
N GLY A 355 14.47 -28.69 -16.46
CA GLY A 355 15.61 -29.59 -16.50
C GLY A 355 15.18 -31.07 -16.50
N ASN A 356 16.18 -31.96 -16.42
CA ASN A 356 15.99 -33.41 -16.42
C ASN A 356 16.36 -34.10 -15.09
N ALA A 357 16.94 -33.37 -14.13
CA ALA A 357 17.28 -33.88 -12.80
C ALA A 357 16.20 -33.51 -11.77
N ARG A 358 16.04 -34.33 -10.71
CA ARG A 358 14.97 -34.22 -9.71
C ARG A 358 15.51 -33.90 -8.33
N LEU A 359 14.84 -32.98 -7.64
CA LEU A 359 15.10 -32.64 -6.24
C LEU A 359 14.75 -33.80 -5.31
N THR A 360 15.54 -33.97 -4.25
CA THR A 360 15.19 -34.88 -3.15
C THR A 360 14.42 -34.12 -2.07
N VAL A 361 13.23 -34.62 -1.71
CA VAL A 361 12.40 -34.04 -0.64
C VAL A 361 13.02 -34.36 0.73
N GLY A 362 13.06 -33.37 1.62
CA GLY A 362 13.59 -33.52 2.97
C GLY A 362 15.11 -33.43 3.08
N GLU A 363 15.82 -33.21 1.97
CA GLU A 363 17.28 -33.09 1.89
C GLU A 363 17.68 -31.75 1.28
N TRP A 364 18.90 -31.28 1.57
CA TRP A 364 19.44 -30.07 0.95
C TRP A 364 19.78 -30.32 -0.52
N ASN A 365 19.32 -29.42 -1.38
CA ASN A 365 19.56 -29.38 -2.81
C ASN A 365 20.16 -28.01 -3.15
N HIS A 366 21.19 -28.00 -3.97
CA HIS A 366 21.75 -26.79 -4.57
C HIS A 366 21.22 -26.63 -5.98
N VAL A 367 20.45 -25.56 -6.22
CA VAL A 367 19.79 -25.32 -7.50
C VAL A 367 20.37 -24.09 -8.17
N VAL A 368 20.70 -24.19 -9.45
CA VAL A 368 21.10 -23.05 -10.28
C VAL A 368 20.31 -23.06 -11.58
N VAL A 369 19.73 -21.91 -11.92
CA VAL A 369 19.07 -21.70 -13.21
C VAL A 369 19.66 -20.48 -13.89
N SER A 370 20.36 -20.73 -15.00
CA SER A 370 20.99 -19.72 -15.83
C SER A 370 20.14 -19.45 -17.07
N VAL A 371 19.77 -18.20 -17.30
CA VAL A 371 18.90 -17.78 -18.40
C VAL A 371 19.72 -16.92 -19.37
N ALA A 372 19.72 -17.27 -20.65
CA ALA A 372 20.34 -16.50 -21.72
C ALA A 372 19.27 -16.01 -22.70
N PRO A 373 18.68 -14.81 -22.50
CA PRO A 373 17.52 -14.34 -23.26
C PRO A 373 17.78 -14.25 -24.76
N ARG A 374 18.94 -13.71 -25.18
CA ARG A 374 19.33 -13.56 -26.59
C ARG A 374 19.53 -14.91 -27.30
N LYS A 375 20.14 -15.88 -26.60
CA LYS A 375 20.31 -17.26 -27.09
C LYS A 375 19.03 -18.10 -26.98
N ARG A 376 17.98 -17.55 -26.35
CA ARG A 376 16.73 -18.25 -26.03
C ARG A 376 16.99 -19.59 -25.33
N GLN A 377 17.88 -19.62 -24.36
CA GLN A 377 18.29 -20.84 -23.66
C GLN A 377 18.16 -20.67 -22.14
N VAL A 378 17.78 -21.76 -21.48
CA VAL A 378 17.87 -21.92 -20.02
C VAL A 378 18.71 -23.15 -19.74
N ALA A 379 19.71 -23.01 -18.87
CA ALA A 379 20.50 -24.10 -18.35
C ALA A 379 20.18 -24.33 -16.88
N PHE A 380 20.09 -25.61 -16.50
CA PHE A 380 19.79 -26.04 -15.14
C PHE A 380 21.00 -26.78 -14.59
N VAL A 381 21.32 -26.57 -13.32
CA VAL A 381 22.30 -27.34 -12.56
C VAL A 381 21.66 -27.75 -11.24
N LEU A 382 21.83 -29.01 -10.86
CA LEU A 382 21.37 -29.55 -9.58
C LEU A 382 22.53 -30.24 -8.88
N ASN A 383 22.81 -29.83 -7.64
CA ASN A 383 23.88 -30.38 -6.81
C ASN A 383 25.24 -30.35 -7.53
N GLY A 384 25.49 -29.23 -8.22
CA GLY A 384 26.71 -28.97 -8.97
C GLY A 384 26.85 -29.71 -10.31
N GLU A 385 25.94 -30.63 -10.63
CA GLU A 385 25.94 -31.39 -11.89
C GLU A 385 24.96 -30.80 -12.93
N PRO A 386 25.32 -30.77 -14.23
CA PRO A 386 24.42 -30.29 -15.29
C PRO A 386 23.09 -31.05 -15.33
N ALA A 387 21.98 -30.34 -15.15
CA ALA A 387 20.61 -30.86 -15.14
C ALA A 387 19.85 -30.55 -16.44
N GLY A 388 20.57 -30.44 -17.55
CA GLY A 388 20.04 -30.23 -18.89
C GLY A 388 19.88 -28.76 -19.30
N THR A 389 19.58 -28.56 -20.58
CA THR A 389 19.26 -27.25 -21.16
C THR A 389 17.93 -27.32 -21.90
N SER A 390 17.25 -26.19 -22.00
CA SER A 390 15.99 -26.07 -22.74
C SER A 390 15.90 -24.72 -23.43
N SER A 391 15.02 -24.60 -24.43
CA SER A 391 14.82 -23.34 -25.13
C SER A 391 13.85 -22.41 -24.38
N LEU A 392 13.84 -21.13 -24.74
CA LEU A 392 12.85 -20.14 -24.32
C LEU A 392 11.89 -19.81 -25.46
N SER A 393 10.62 -19.62 -25.12
CA SER A 393 9.63 -19.09 -26.05
C SER A 393 9.85 -17.59 -26.25
N SER A 394 10.06 -17.15 -27.50
CA SER A 394 10.17 -15.72 -27.85
C SER A 394 8.93 -14.92 -27.44
N MET A 395 7.76 -15.56 -27.40
CA MET A 395 6.50 -14.96 -26.97
C MET A 395 6.48 -14.59 -25.46
N HIS A 396 7.29 -15.28 -24.66
CA HIS A 396 7.33 -15.14 -23.20
C HIS A 396 8.56 -14.39 -22.68
N LEU A 397 9.51 -14.00 -23.53
CA LEU A 397 10.69 -13.22 -23.14
C LEU A 397 10.36 -11.91 -22.42
N PRO A 398 9.31 -11.14 -22.79
CA PRO A 398 8.95 -9.93 -22.05
C PRO A 398 8.60 -10.18 -20.57
N ALA A 399 8.28 -11.42 -20.19
CA ALA A 399 8.00 -11.79 -18.81
C ALA A 399 9.26 -11.74 -17.91
N LEU A 400 10.46 -11.78 -18.49
CA LEU A 400 11.72 -11.72 -17.74
C LEU A 400 12.01 -10.29 -17.23
N GLN A 401 11.58 -9.27 -17.99
CA GLN A 401 11.89 -7.84 -17.78
C GLN A 401 10.77 -7.07 -17.08
N ILE A 402 10.00 -7.76 -16.24
CA ILE A 402 8.89 -7.14 -15.52
C ILE A 402 9.39 -6.39 -14.29
N ALA A 403 8.75 -5.26 -13.98
CA ALA A 403 8.97 -4.55 -12.71
C ALA A 403 8.30 -5.28 -11.53
N GLY A 404 8.78 -5.03 -10.31
CA GLY A 404 8.23 -5.55 -9.06
C GLY A 404 9.25 -6.32 -8.22
N ASN A 405 8.95 -6.46 -6.92
CA ASN A 405 9.82 -7.14 -5.96
C ASN A 405 10.11 -8.60 -6.36
N ILE A 406 11.31 -9.07 -6.05
CA ILE A 406 11.67 -10.49 -6.15
C ILE A 406 11.33 -11.16 -4.82
N MET A 407 10.60 -12.26 -4.88
CA MET A 407 10.11 -13.00 -3.73
C MET A 407 10.77 -14.35 -3.60
N LEU A 408 11.60 -14.53 -2.57
CA LEU A 408 12.07 -15.85 -2.15
C LEU A 408 10.91 -16.56 -1.44
N GLY A 409 10.57 -17.75 -1.90
CA GLY A 409 9.41 -18.52 -1.46
C GLY A 409 8.14 -18.31 -2.31
N GLY A 410 8.11 -17.31 -3.20
CA GLY A 410 7.01 -17.06 -4.14
C GLY A 410 5.65 -16.69 -3.52
N HIS A 411 4.66 -16.36 -4.35
CA HIS A 411 3.32 -15.94 -3.88
C HIS A 411 2.22 -16.99 -4.10
N TYR A 412 2.33 -17.79 -5.17
CA TYR A 412 1.35 -18.81 -5.56
C TYR A 412 1.99 -20.19 -5.55
N ALA A 413 1.37 -21.17 -4.90
CA ALA A 413 2.04 -22.43 -4.56
C ALA A 413 3.44 -22.19 -3.94
N PRO A 414 3.54 -21.38 -2.88
CA PRO A 414 4.81 -20.93 -2.31
C PRO A 414 5.65 -22.06 -1.70
N PHE A 415 6.97 -21.89 -1.72
CA PHE A 415 7.94 -22.83 -1.18
C PHE A 415 7.65 -23.23 0.26
N ARG A 416 7.80 -24.52 0.54
CA ARG A 416 7.72 -25.08 1.88
C ARG A 416 8.94 -25.95 2.12
N GLY A 417 9.73 -25.61 3.13
CA GLY A 417 11.03 -26.23 3.39
C GLY A 417 12.03 -25.26 4.01
N LEU A 418 13.29 -25.70 4.09
CA LEU A 418 14.39 -24.84 4.51
C LEU A 418 14.99 -24.12 3.30
N MET A 419 15.40 -22.88 3.48
CA MET A 419 16.14 -22.09 2.50
C MET A 419 17.39 -21.52 3.15
N GLY A 420 18.54 -21.87 2.58
CA GLY A 420 19.84 -21.30 2.93
C GLY A 420 20.22 -20.23 1.92
N ARG A 421 21.52 -20.03 1.73
CA ARG A 421 22.06 -18.96 0.88
C ARG A 421 21.40 -18.89 -0.51
N VAL A 422 21.04 -17.69 -0.92
CA VAL A 422 20.51 -17.36 -2.24
C VAL A 422 21.38 -16.30 -2.91
N ARG A 423 21.72 -16.51 -4.18
CA ARG A 423 22.47 -15.55 -5.00
C ARG A 423 21.75 -15.26 -6.31
N ILE A 424 21.71 -13.99 -6.70
CA ILE A 424 21.21 -13.53 -7.99
C ILE A 424 22.37 -12.92 -8.74
N HIS A 425 22.64 -13.41 -9.95
CA HIS A 425 23.78 -13.00 -10.78
C HIS A 425 23.28 -12.22 -12.00
N ASN A 426 24.03 -11.20 -12.44
CA ASN A 426 23.77 -10.46 -13.69
C ASN A 426 24.39 -11.14 -14.93
N ARG A 427 24.80 -12.41 -14.79
CA ARG A 427 25.35 -13.26 -15.84
C ARG A 427 24.87 -14.69 -15.67
N ALA A 428 25.08 -15.51 -16.71
CA ALA A 428 24.93 -16.96 -16.58
C ALA A 428 26.04 -17.53 -15.67
N VAL A 429 25.67 -18.41 -14.76
CA VAL A 429 26.61 -19.22 -13.97
C VAL A 429 26.91 -20.48 -14.76
N THR A 430 28.20 -20.81 -14.88
CA THR A 430 28.68 -22.02 -15.58
C THR A 430 28.56 -23.26 -14.70
N ALA A 431 28.59 -24.45 -15.31
CA ALA A 431 28.55 -25.72 -14.57
C ALA A 431 29.72 -25.84 -13.58
N ASP A 432 30.93 -25.45 -13.97
CA ASP A 432 32.11 -25.50 -13.10
C ASP A 432 32.00 -24.55 -11.89
N GLU A 433 31.42 -23.37 -12.09
CA GLU A 433 31.15 -22.43 -10.99
C GLU A 433 30.09 -22.96 -10.04
N ALA A 434 29.01 -23.54 -10.59
CA ALA A 434 27.98 -24.17 -9.80
C ALA A 434 28.52 -25.37 -9.01
N GLN A 435 29.41 -26.18 -9.60
CA GLN A 435 30.09 -27.29 -8.94
C GLN A 435 31.00 -26.81 -7.80
N ARG A 436 31.76 -25.72 -7.99
CA ARG A 436 32.56 -25.11 -6.92
C ARG A 436 31.68 -24.57 -5.79
N ALA A 437 30.57 -23.91 -6.13
CA ALA A 437 29.61 -23.41 -5.14
C ALA A 437 28.95 -24.55 -4.36
N TYR A 438 28.59 -25.64 -5.04
CA TYR A 438 28.06 -26.85 -4.43
C TYR A 438 29.08 -27.48 -3.46
N ALA A 439 30.31 -27.73 -3.91
CA ALA A 439 31.37 -28.31 -3.07
C ALA A 439 31.69 -27.45 -1.84
N SER A 440 31.63 -26.13 -1.97
CA SER A 440 31.79 -25.19 -0.85
C SER A 440 30.63 -25.30 0.16
N GLY A 441 29.39 -25.35 -0.32
CA GLY A 441 28.20 -25.41 0.53
C GLY A 441 27.95 -26.78 1.15
N LEU A 442 28.41 -27.87 0.53
CA LEU A 442 28.22 -29.25 1.01
C LEU A 442 28.80 -29.47 2.41
N LYS A 443 29.85 -28.71 2.79
CA LYS A 443 30.40 -28.74 4.16
C LYS A 443 29.44 -28.19 5.21
N ARG A 444 28.50 -27.31 4.80
CA ARG A 444 27.51 -26.65 5.65
C ARG A 444 26.17 -27.41 5.63
N TYR A 445 25.66 -27.74 4.45
CA TYR A 445 24.30 -28.25 4.28
C TYR A 445 24.21 -29.79 4.38
N THR A 446 24.64 -30.35 5.51
CA THR A 446 24.78 -31.81 5.72
C THR A 446 23.58 -32.50 6.38
N SER A 447 22.67 -31.74 6.99
CA SER A 447 21.48 -32.26 7.69
C SER A 447 20.32 -31.29 7.58
N THR A 448 19.09 -31.77 7.61
CA THR A 448 17.87 -30.93 7.65
C THR A 448 17.21 -30.91 9.03
N GLN A 449 17.78 -31.60 10.02
CA GLN A 449 17.32 -31.51 11.41
C GLN A 449 17.59 -30.11 11.96
N HIS A 450 16.58 -29.53 12.61
CA HIS A 450 16.62 -28.16 13.09
C HIS A 450 15.69 -27.93 14.27
N THR A 451 15.95 -26.86 15.01
CA THR A 451 15.03 -26.27 15.98
C THR A 451 14.73 -24.83 15.56
N LEU A 452 13.52 -24.35 15.80
CA LEU A 452 13.21 -22.92 15.71
C LEU A 452 14.13 -22.16 16.67
N ASN A 453 14.68 -21.02 16.22
CA ASN A 453 15.46 -20.18 17.11
C ASN A 453 14.55 -19.62 18.20
N LYS A 454 14.74 -20.11 19.43
CA LYS A 454 14.17 -19.53 20.65
C LYS A 454 14.99 -18.31 21.06
N GLY A 455 15.01 -17.31 20.18
CA GLY A 455 15.63 -16.01 20.43
C GLY A 455 14.57 -15.02 20.88
N SER A 456 14.49 -14.83 22.18
CA SER A 456 13.68 -13.82 22.86
C SER A 456 13.78 -12.45 22.19
N LEU A 457 12.69 -11.99 21.56
CA LEU A 457 12.30 -10.60 21.75
C LEU A 457 12.19 -10.40 23.27
N PRO A 458 12.67 -9.28 23.83
CA PRO A 458 12.55 -9.06 25.26
C PRO A 458 11.09 -9.30 25.63
N MET A 459 10.84 -10.26 26.52
CA MET A 459 9.60 -10.23 27.28
C MET A 459 9.57 -8.82 27.85
N GLU A 460 8.64 -8.00 27.39
CA GLU A 460 8.28 -6.83 28.17
C GLU A 460 7.96 -7.36 29.55
N ASP A 461 8.71 -6.86 30.53
CA ASP A 461 8.57 -7.19 31.93
C ASP A 461 7.07 -7.30 32.28
N ALA A 462 6.64 -8.45 32.77
CA ALA A 462 5.25 -8.68 33.17
C ALA A 462 4.81 -7.73 34.30
N SER A 463 5.75 -6.96 34.89
CA SER A 463 5.47 -5.87 35.82
C SER A 463 5.08 -4.54 35.13
N ARG A 464 5.21 -4.41 33.80
CA ARG A 464 4.72 -3.24 33.06
C ARG A 464 3.19 -3.28 32.96
N PRO A 465 2.49 -2.15 33.16
CA PRO A 465 1.05 -2.08 32.95
C PRO A 465 0.70 -2.59 31.55
N MET A 466 -0.31 -3.45 31.45
CA MET A 466 -0.78 -4.00 30.17
C MET A 466 -1.02 -2.86 29.16
N PRO A 467 -0.62 -3.04 27.88
CA PRO A 467 -0.89 -2.08 26.82
C PRO A 467 -2.37 -1.67 26.80
N MET A 468 -2.64 -0.36 26.77
CA MET A 468 -3.99 0.19 26.91
C MET A 468 -4.76 0.21 25.59
N ARG A 469 -4.11 -0.09 24.46
CA ARG A 469 -4.72 -0.02 23.13
C ARG A 469 -4.58 -1.32 22.33
N ILE A 470 -5.55 -1.56 21.46
CA ILE A 470 -5.60 -2.73 20.58
C ILE A 470 -4.59 -2.56 19.44
N ARG A 471 -3.58 -3.43 19.42
CA ARG A 471 -2.67 -3.72 18.29
C ARG A 471 -3.11 -5.03 17.68
N GLY A 472 -4.15 -4.96 16.86
CA GLY A 472 -4.93 -6.12 16.44
C GLY A 472 -4.56 -6.68 15.08
N VAL A 473 -4.92 -7.93 14.82
CA VAL A 473 -5.05 -8.51 13.47
C VAL A 473 -6.22 -9.50 13.42
N GLU A 474 -6.84 -9.66 12.25
CA GLU A 474 -7.84 -10.71 12.03
C GLU A 474 -7.23 -11.91 11.28
N ALA A 475 -7.45 -13.13 11.78
CA ALA A 475 -7.18 -14.35 11.05
C ALA A 475 -8.39 -15.31 11.06
N ARG A 476 -8.62 -15.96 9.92
CA ARG A 476 -9.61 -17.05 9.79
C ARG A 476 -8.96 -18.36 9.35
N PRO A 477 -8.04 -18.94 10.14
CA PRO A 477 -7.48 -20.22 9.78
C PRO A 477 -8.47 -21.32 10.16
N ALA A 478 -9.00 -22.02 9.17
CA ALA A 478 -9.22 -23.44 9.39
C ALA A 478 -7.83 -24.07 9.24
N SER A 479 -7.37 -24.81 10.26
CA SER A 479 -6.20 -25.70 10.22
C SER A 479 -4.79 -25.09 10.01
N ALA A 480 -4.48 -23.91 10.58
CA ALA A 480 -3.09 -23.42 10.64
C ALA A 480 -2.43 -23.86 11.96
N ASP A 481 -1.12 -24.11 11.95
CA ASP A 481 -0.35 -24.41 13.16
C ASP A 481 -0.50 -23.26 14.19
N PRO A 482 -1.02 -23.54 15.40
CA PRO A 482 -1.17 -22.55 16.46
C PRO A 482 0.13 -21.83 16.84
N GLU A 483 1.24 -22.57 17.03
CA GLU A 483 2.54 -22.00 17.42
C GLU A 483 3.03 -21.02 16.36
N GLN A 484 2.91 -21.39 15.10
CA GLN A 484 3.26 -20.51 14.00
C GLN A 484 2.40 -19.25 13.93
N TYR A 485 1.10 -19.38 14.18
CA TYR A 485 0.22 -18.23 14.13
C TYR A 485 0.57 -17.24 15.24
N ILE A 486 0.80 -17.72 16.46
CA ILE A 486 1.17 -16.88 17.59
C ILE A 486 2.55 -16.26 17.40
N GLN A 487 3.51 -16.99 16.84
CA GLN A 487 4.82 -16.45 16.50
C GLN A 487 4.71 -15.24 15.54
N TYR A 488 3.84 -15.30 14.52
CA TYR A 488 3.57 -14.15 13.65
C TYR A 488 3.03 -12.93 14.42
N LEU A 489 2.16 -13.15 15.41
CA LEU A 489 1.60 -12.09 16.25
C LEU A 489 2.70 -11.43 17.10
N VAL A 490 3.57 -12.26 17.70
CA VAL A 490 4.73 -11.81 18.48
C VAL A 490 5.68 -10.97 17.61
N GLU A 491 6.04 -11.47 16.42
CA GLU A 491 6.95 -10.79 15.48
C GLU A 491 6.40 -9.44 14.99
N THR A 492 5.08 -9.32 14.89
CA THR A 492 4.38 -8.08 14.48
C THR A 492 3.97 -7.19 15.65
N ARG A 493 4.34 -7.54 16.88
CA ARG A 493 3.97 -6.83 18.14
C ARG A 493 2.47 -6.66 18.33
N CYS A 494 1.69 -7.63 17.86
CA CYS A 494 0.26 -7.66 18.14
C CYS A 494 0.02 -8.08 19.60
N ASN A 495 -0.95 -7.45 20.26
CA ASN A 495 -1.41 -7.85 21.60
C ASN A 495 -2.81 -8.46 21.58
N VAL A 496 -3.52 -8.35 20.45
CA VAL A 496 -4.85 -8.91 20.24
C VAL A 496 -4.89 -9.60 18.88
N SER A 497 -5.52 -10.76 18.82
CA SER A 497 -5.90 -11.39 17.56
C SER A 497 -7.39 -11.67 17.55
N THR A 498 -8.03 -11.44 16.41
CA THR A 498 -9.42 -11.85 16.21
C THR A 498 -9.50 -13.15 15.43
N VAL A 499 -10.14 -14.17 16.03
CA VAL A 499 -10.37 -15.51 15.46
C VAL A 499 -11.88 -15.80 15.39
N GLY A 500 -12.32 -16.58 14.40
CA GLY A 500 -13.75 -16.93 14.28
C GLY A 500 -14.16 -18.05 15.23
N SER A 501 -15.32 -17.94 15.86
CA SER A 501 -16.01 -19.04 16.57
C SER A 501 -17.12 -19.70 15.72
N MET A 502 -17.59 -18.99 14.69
CA MET A 502 -18.63 -19.43 13.77
C MET A 502 -18.39 -18.87 12.35
N PHE A 503 -19.10 -19.43 11.36
CA PHE A 503 -19.30 -18.81 10.05
C PHE A 503 -20.69 -18.18 9.95
N GLY A 504 -20.84 -17.12 9.15
CA GLY A 504 -22.13 -16.46 8.95
C GLY A 504 -23.20 -17.29 8.22
N THR A 505 -22.85 -18.47 7.73
CA THR A 505 -23.77 -19.50 7.22
C THR A 505 -24.27 -20.46 8.31
N GLY A 506 -23.94 -20.22 9.58
CA GLY A 506 -24.43 -21.00 10.72
C GLY A 506 -23.64 -22.27 11.02
N TRP A 507 -22.34 -22.31 10.68
CA TRP A 507 -21.45 -23.40 11.09
C TRP A 507 -20.64 -22.98 12.32
N ALA A 508 -20.51 -23.86 13.31
CA ALA A 508 -19.60 -23.67 14.43
C ALA A 508 -18.17 -24.09 14.08
N LEU A 509 -17.20 -23.46 14.76
CA LEU A 509 -15.77 -23.76 14.65
C LEU A 509 -15.20 -24.47 15.87
N PHE A 510 -16.07 -24.95 16.77
CA PHE A 510 -15.72 -25.77 17.92
C PHE A 510 -16.90 -26.72 18.22
N PRO A 511 -16.71 -27.78 19.02
CA PRO A 511 -17.80 -28.69 19.39
C PRO A 511 -18.93 -27.99 20.17
N THR A 512 -20.16 -28.10 19.66
CA THR A 512 -21.39 -27.57 20.29
C THR A 512 -22.63 -28.30 19.74
N ASP A 513 -23.69 -28.37 20.53
CA ASP A 513 -25.01 -28.89 20.10
C ASP A 513 -25.94 -27.81 19.53
N ARG A 514 -25.52 -26.53 19.62
CA ARG A 514 -26.30 -25.36 19.18
C ARG A 514 -26.26 -25.17 17.67
N LEU A 515 -25.12 -25.51 17.06
CA LEU A 515 -24.82 -25.32 15.64
C LEU A 515 -24.08 -26.56 15.11
N PRO A 516 -24.29 -26.96 13.84
CA PRO A 516 -23.47 -28.01 13.25
C PRO A 516 -22.02 -27.55 13.10
N ILE A 517 -21.07 -28.45 13.35
CA ILE A 517 -19.64 -28.20 13.26
C ILE A 517 -19.22 -28.17 11.77
N HIS A 518 -18.42 -27.19 11.39
CA HIS A 518 -17.94 -27.08 10.01
C HIS A 518 -17.10 -28.32 9.61
N PRO A 519 -17.35 -28.97 8.46
CA PRO A 519 -16.70 -30.25 8.11
C PRO A 519 -15.18 -30.22 7.96
N LYS A 520 -14.59 -29.03 7.78
CA LYS A 520 -13.13 -28.84 7.64
C LYS A 520 -12.46 -28.31 8.91
N MET A 521 -13.20 -28.20 10.01
CA MET A 521 -12.66 -27.66 11.26
C MET A 521 -11.98 -28.75 12.07
N ASP A 522 -10.79 -28.43 12.57
CA ASP A 522 -10.15 -29.19 13.65
C ASP A 522 -10.70 -28.69 14.99
N PRO A 523 -11.45 -29.52 15.74
CA PRO A 523 -12.09 -29.10 16.99
C PRO A 523 -11.08 -28.70 18.07
N GLU A 524 -9.82 -29.19 18.01
CA GLU A 524 -8.78 -28.88 19.00
C GLU A 524 -8.03 -27.58 18.71
N TRP A 525 -8.28 -26.97 17.55
CA TRP A 525 -7.53 -25.81 17.11
C TRP A 525 -7.74 -24.58 18.01
N LEU A 526 -9.01 -24.28 18.36
CA LEU A 526 -9.33 -23.10 19.19
C LEU A 526 -8.73 -23.21 20.61
N PRO A 527 -8.86 -24.35 21.32
CA PRO A 527 -8.14 -24.56 22.58
C PRO A 527 -6.62 -24.43 22.45
N ALA A 528 -6.03 -25.00 21.39
CA ALA A 528 -4.58 -24.96 21.18
C ALA A 528 -4.05 -23.55 20.92
N VAL A 529 -4.76 -22.75 20.10
CA VAL A 529 -4.36 -21.36 19.81
C VAL A 529 -4.55 -20.45 21.02
N LEU A 530 -5.59 -20.64 21.82
CA LEU A 530 -5.79 -19.88 23.07
C LEU A 530 -4.64 -20.15 24.04
N LYS A 531 -4.35 -21.43 24.30
CA LYS A 531 -3.26 -21.85 25.18
C LYS A 531 -1.93 -21.26 24.72
N GLU A 532 -1.64 -21.28 23.43
CA GLU A 532 -0.40 -20.72 22.91
C GLU A 532 -0.40 -19.19 22.98
N ALA A 533 -1.47 -18.50 22.61
CA ALA A 533 -1.56 -17.04 22.66
C ALA A 533 -1.29 -16.50 24.07
N HIS A 534 -1.90 -17.12 25.08
CA HIS A 534 -1.78 -16.72 26.48
C HIS A 534 -0.36 -16.89 27.04
N LYS A 535 0.43 -17.86 26.55
CA LYS A 535 1.86 -17.98 26.95
C LYS A 535 2.67 -16.74 26.58
N HIS A 536 2.27 -16.03 25.53
CA HIS A 536 2.95 -14.83 25.02
C HIS A 536 2.23 -13.54 25.40
N GLY A 537 1.24 -13.59 26.30
CA GLY A 537 0.47 -12.41 26.73
C GLY A 537 -0.44 -11.82 25.65
N ILE A 538 -0.77 -12.60 24.61
CA ILE A 538 -1.65 -12.18 23.51
C ILE A 538 -3.09 -12.59 23.82
N ARG A 539 -4.03 -11.65 23.67
CA ARG A 539 -5.46 -11.89 23.87
C ARG A 539 -6.14 -12.31 22.57
N LEU A 540 -7.12 -13.21 22.65
CA LEU A 540 -7.94 -13.62 21.52
C LEU A 540 -9.38 -13.10 21.64
N THR A 541 -9.76 -12.26 20.68
CA THR A 541 -11.13 -11.81 20.46
C THR A 541 -11.84 -12.78 19.53
N CYS A 542 -13.06 -13.20 19.84
CA CYS A 542 -13.86 -14.04 18.94
C CYS A 542 -14.78 -13.23 18.03
N TRP A 543 -14.60 -13.40 16.72
CA TRP A 543 -15.51 -12.90 15.70
C TRP A 543 -16.77 -13.77 15.64
N ASN A 544 -17.92 -13.10 15.75
CA ASN A 544 -19.25 -13.71 15.69
C ASN A 544 -20.15 -12.91 14.75
N CYS A 545 -21.15 -13.59 14.21
CA CYS A 545 -22.22 -12.94 13.47
C CYS A 545 -23.35 -12.57 14.45
N PHE A 546 -23.80 -11.32 14.42
CA PHE A 546 -25.03 -10.95 15.13
C PHE A 546 -26.22 -11.63 14.47
N ASN A 547 -26.30 -11.51 13.14
CA ASN A 547 -27.21 -12.23 12.26
C ASN A 547 -26.45 -12.74 11.03
N ILE A 548 -27.09 -13.55 10.21
CA ILE A 548 -26.58 -14.19 8.98
C ILE A 548 -25.55 -13.40 8.13
N GLN A 549 -24.69 -14.10 7.37
CA GLN A 549 -23.90 -13.49 6.28
C GLN A 549 -24.07 -14.23 4.94
N ASP A 550 -24.41 -13.46 3.91
CA ASP A 550 -24.42 -13.82 2.49
C ASP A 550 -25.09 -15.13 2.10
N THR A 551 -26.27 -15.43 2.68
CA THR A 551 -27.12 -16.50 2.15
C THR A 551 -28.37 -15.92 1.48
N ARG A 552 -28.89 -16.67 0.52
CA ARG A 552 -30.08 -16.29 -0.28
C ARG A 552 -31.20 -17.32 -0.18
N ARG A 553 -30.92 -18.48 0.40
CA ARG A 553 -31.81 -19.63 0.48
C ARG A 553 -31.68 -20.29 1.85
N VAL A 554 -32.76 -20.89 2.32
CA VAL A 554 -32.83 -21.49 3.67
C VAL A 554 -31.87 -22.67 3.78
N GLU A 555 -31.68 -23.42 2.69
CA GLU A 555 -30.81 -24.59 2.63
C GLU A 555 -29.33 -24.26 2.85
N ASP A 556 -28.94 -23.02 2.55
CA ASP A 556 -27.57 -22.53 2.69
C ASP A 556 -27.29 -21.98 4.11
N PHE A 557 -28.31 -21.88 4.96
CA PHE A 557 -28.20 -21.38 6.33
C PHE A 557 -28.63 -22.42 7.37
N GLN A 558 -27.64 -22.95 8.11
CA GLN A 558 -27.85 -24.12 8.96
C GLN A 558 -28.90 -23.91 10.06
N ILE A 559 -28.96 -22.71 10.64
CA ILE A 559 -29.96 -22.39 11.67
C ILE A 559 -31.36 -22.29 11.07
N ALA A 560 -31.55 -21.54 9.99
CA ALA A 560 -32.87 -21.41 9.37
C ALA A 560 -33.39 -22.75 8.83
N LYS A 561 -32.49 -23.63 8.35
CA LYS A 561 -32.83 -24.99 7.96
C LYS A 561 -33.38 -25.82 9.13
N ARG A 562 -32.81 -25.66 10.34
CA ARG A 562 -33.23 -26.38 11.55
C ARG A 562 -34.47 -25.75 12.21
N PHE A 563 -34.58 -24.42 12.17
CA PHE A 563 -35.61 -23.64 12.85
C PHE A 563 -36.25 -22.59 11.92
N PRO A 564 -36.96 -23.02 10.86
CA PRO A 564 -37.52 -22.10 9.86
C PRO A 564 -38.55 -21.12 10.44
N GLN A 565 -39.23 -21.49 11.53
CA GLN A 565 -40.23 -20.64 12.18
C GLN A 565 -39.64 -19.36 12.78
N TRP A 566 -38.34 -19.32 13.09
CA TRP A 566 -37.66 -18.13 13.61
C TRP A 566 -37.06 -17.25 12.50
N ALA A 567 -37.22 -17.64 11.24
CA ALA A 567 -36.73 -16.86 10.11
C ALA A 567 -37.46 -15.51 10.02
N MET A 568 -36.76 -14.53 9.47
CA MET A 568 -37.32 -13.20 9.22
C MET A 568 -38.32 -13.24 8.06
N GLU A 569 -39.43 -12.56 8.26
CA GLU A 569 -40.30 -12.09 7.18
C GLU A 569 -39.98 -10.62 6.99
N TYR A 570 -39.39 -10.24 5.87
CA TYR A 570 -38.91 -8.87 5.69
C TYR A 570 -40.03 -7.91 5.27
N ILE A 571 -39.98 -6.67 5.78
CA ILE A 571 -40.94 -5.62 5.36
C ILE A 571 -40.77 -5.30 3.88
N LYS A 572 -41.90 -5.13 3.18
CA LYS A 572 -41.92 -4.74 1.76
C LYS A 572 -41.46 -3.29 1.59
N ASN A 573 -40.54 -3.03 0.67
CA ASN A 573 -40.16 -1.68 0.27
C ASN A 573 -40.57 -1.41 -1.19
N PRO A 574 -41.61 -0.61 -1.45
CA PRO A 574 -42.03 -0.31 -2.83
C PRO A 574 -40.99 0.49 -3.63
N ALA A 575 -40.14 1.28 -2.96
CA ALA A 575 -39.16 2.15 -3.61
C ALA A 575 -37.85 1.42 -3.98
N ARG A 576 -37.65 0.18 -3.50
CA ARG A 576 -36.40 -0.56 -3.73
C ARG A 576 -36.63 -2.06 -3.72
N GLU A 577 -36.19 -2.74 -4.77
CA GLU A 577 -36.11 -4.19 -4.80
C GLU A 577 -34.84 -4.68 -4.10
N TYR A 578 -34.98 -5.70 -3.25
CA TYR A 578 -33.86 -6.33 -2.56
C TYR A 578 -33.65 -7.76 -3.08
N PRO A 579 -32.39 -8.20 -3.22
CA PRO A 579 -32.15 -9.61 -3.51
C PRO A 579 -32.72 -10.50 -2.38
N PRO A 580 -33.17 -11.73 -2.69
CA PRO A 580 -33.61 -12.67 -1.68
C PRO A 580 -32.54 -12.89 -0.61
N ARG A 581 -32.96 -12.82 0.65
CA ARG A 581 -32.12 -13.06 1.83
C ARG A 581 -32.89 -13.93 2.82
N VAL A 582 -32.15 -14.74 3.56
CA VAL A 582 -32.65 -15.44 4.73
C VAL A 582 -31.98 -14.80 5.93
N GLY A 583 -32.64 -14.72 7.08
CA GLY A 583 -32.07 -14.22 8.33
C GLY A 583 -32.93 -14.68 9.50
N MET A 584 -32.41 -14.59 10.73
CA MET A 584 -33.17 -14.94 11.93
C MET A 584 -33.76 -13.70 12.59
N CYS A 585 -34.95 -13.81 13.16
CA CYS A 585 -35.61 -12.68 13.80
C CYS A 585 -34.96 -12.33 15.15
N LEU A 586 -34.08 -11.32 15.14
CA LEU A 586 -33.40 -10.76 16.32
C LEU A 586 -34.17 -9.64 17.03
N LEU A 587 -35.45 -9.44 16.69
CA LEU A 587 -36.28 -8.41 17.31
C LEU A 587 -37.19 -8.95 18.42
N SER A 588 -37.64 -10.20 18.30
CA SER A 588 -38.69 -10.74 19.17
C SER A 588 -38.81 -12.26 19.22
N SER A 589 -38.03 -13.02 18.42
CA SER A 589 -38.19 -14.48 18.36
C SER A 589 -37.33 -15.21 19.41
N PRO A 590 -37.65 -16.48 19.72
CA PRO A 590 -36.82 -17.31 20.62
C PRO A 590 -35.38 -17.54 20.15
N TYR A 591 -35.06 -17.23 18.89
CA TYR A 591 -33.68 -17.28 18.40
C TYR A 591 -32.72 -16.42 19.22
N ILE A 592 -33.17 -15.31 19.80
CA ILE A 592 -32.35 -14.43 20.64
C ILE A 592 -31.73 -15.25 21.79
N GLN A 593 -32.54 -16.01 22.54
CA GLN A 593 -32.02 -16.83 23.64
C GLN A 593 -31.14 -17.97 23.12
N HIS A 594 -31.54 -18.64 22.04
CA HIS A 594 -30.72 -19.72 21.44
C HIS A 594 -29.32 -19.23 21.07
N HIS A 595 -29.22 -18.03 20.48
CA HIS A 595 -27.94 -17.43 20.09
C HIS A 595 -27.12 -16.98 21.29
N ALA A 596 -27.76 -16.43 22.33
CA ALA A 596 -27.10 -16.07 23.59
C ALA A 596 -26.46 -17.31 24.26
N GLU A 597 -27.16 -18.45 24.31
CA GLU A 597 -26.60 -19.69 24.85
C GLU A 597 -25.39 -20.19 24.05
N PHE A 598 -25.40 -20.04 22.72
CA PHE A 598 -24.21 -20.32 21.91
C PHE A 598 -23.03 -19.41 22.28
N MET A 599 -23.26 -18.11 22.50
CA MET A 599 -22.21 -17.18 22.92
C MET A 599 -21.59 -17.57 24.27
N LYS A 600 -22.40 -18.07 25.20
CA LYS A 600 -21.91 -18.58 26.50
C LYS A 600 -21.00 -19.79 26.31
N GLU A 601 -21.35 -20.69 25.38
CA GLU A 601 -20.48 -21.81 25.00
C GLU A 601 -19.17 -21.35 24.34
N VAL A 602 -19.18 -20.25 23.58
CA VAL A 602 -17.95 -19.60 23.05
C VAL A 602 -17.09 -19.05 24.20
N VAL A 603 -17.68 -18.36 25.17
CA VAL A 603 -16.96 -17.83 26.36
C VAL A 603 -16.26 -18.96 27.12
N ARG A 604 -16.95 -20.09 27.31
CA ARG A 604 -16.40 -21.28 27.98
C ARG A 604 -15.22 -21.93 27.26
N GLN A 605 -14.96 -21.59 25.99
CA GLN A 605 -13.73 -22.01 25.31
C GLN A 605 -12.48 -21.28 25.85
N GLY A 606 -12.64 -20.17 26.57
CA GLY A 606 -11.54 -19.41 27.19
C GLY A 606 -11.10 -18.16 26.43
N VAL A 607 -11.96 -17.62 25.57
CA VAL A 607 -11.69 -16.39 24.77
C VAL A 607 -11.66 -15.14 25.65
N ASP A 608 -10.93 -14.09 25.23
CA ASP A 608 -10.69 -12.88 26.05
C ASP A 608 -11.61 -11.70 25.71
N ALA A 609 -12.27 -11.73 24.56
CA ALA A 609 -13.24 -10.73 24.13
C ALA A 609 -14.19 -11.29 23.06
N MET A 610 -15.33 -10.64 22.87
CA MET A 610 -16.32 -10.97 21.84
C MET A 610 -16.51 -9.78 20.89
N TRP A 611 -16.47 -10.04 19.59
CA TRP A 611 -16.76 -9.03 18.58
C TRP A 611 -17.82 -9.50 17.59
N PHE A 612 -18.83 -8.67 17.38
CA PHE A 612 -19.95 -8.96 16.48
C PHE A 612 -19.87 -8.16 15.19
N ASP A 613 -19.97 -8.87 14.06
CA ASP A 613 -20.07 -8.26 12.74
C ASP A 613 -21.46 -7.69 12.49
N GLY A 614 -21.71 -6.54 13.12
CA GLY A 614 -22.84 -5.67 12.82
C GLY A 614 -24.06 -5.86 13.69
N VAL A 615 -24.72 -4.80 14.14
CA VAL A 615 -26.10 -4.90 14.65
C VAL A 615 -27.10 -4.90 13.47
N TYR A 616 -26.93 -5.81 12.50
CA TYR A 616 -27.76 -5.86 11.28
C TYR A 616 -28.79 -6.99 11.32
N LEU A 617 -29.89 -6.77 10.61
CA LEU A 617 -30.94 -7.79 10.42
C LEU A 617 -30.76 -8.64 9.15
N GLY A 618 -29.84 -8.30 8.23
CA GLY A 618 -29.81 -8.90 6.89
C GLY A 618 -28.46 -9.37 6.34
N GLY A 619 -27.35 -9.18 7.06
CA GLY A 619 -26.03 -9.65 6.61
C GLY A 619 -25.46 -9.00 5.34
N ALA A 620 -24.18 -9.24 5.05
CA ALA A 620 -23.49 -8.76 3.85
C ALA A 620 -23.77 -9.63 2.59
N PRO A 621 -23.47 -9.14 1.36
CA PRO A 621 -23.11 -7.78 1.00
C PRO A 621 -24.33 -6.87 0.88
N HIS A 622 -24.10 -5.60 1.22
CA HIS A 622 -25.03 -4.49 1.15
C HIS A 622 -25.72 -4.39 -0.23
N PRO A 623 -27.01 -4.02 -0.30
CA PRO A 623 -27.82 -3.36 0.74
C PRO A 623 -28.57 -4.30 1.69
N LEU A 624 -28.84 -3.78 2.89
CA LEU A 624 -29.54 -4.46 3.98
C LEU A 624 -31.07 -4.32 3.81
N GLN A 625 -31.81 -5.40 4.04
CA GLN A 625 -33.27 -5.35 4.09
C GLN A 625 -33.72 -4.70 5.41
N PRO A 626 -34.80 -3.89 5.42
CA PRO A 626 -34.99 -2.90 6.47
C PRO A 626 -35.45 -3.45 7.83
N GLY A 627 -36.04 -4.64 7.88
CA GLY A 627 -36.44 -5.24 9.15
C GLY A 627 -37.47 -6.35 9.01
N CYS A 628 -37.92 -6.89 10.15
CA CYS A 628 -38.80 -8.05 10.23
C CYS A 628 -40.24 -7.67 10.58
N VAL A 629 -41.21 -8.31 9.93
CA VAL A 629 -42.66 -8.24 10.17
C VAL A 629 -43.30 -9.62 10.42
N CYS A 630 -42.49 -10.61 10.82
CA CYS A 630 -42.97 -11.96 11.13
C CYS A 630 -43.97 -11.97 12.30
N ALA A 631 -44.62 -13.11 12.53
CA ALA A 631 -45.63 -13.27 13.60
C ALA A 631 -45.13 -12.80 14.98
N PHE A 632 -43.89 -13.13 15.36
CA PHE A 632 -43.30 -12.67 16.63
C PHE A 632 -43.21 -11.14 16.71
N CYS A 633 -42.77 -10.49 15.63
CA CYS A 633 -42.72 -9.03 15.58
C CYS A 633 -44.11 -8.41 15.65
N ARG A 634 -45.11 -9.04 15.01
CA ARG A 634 -46.49 -8.58 15.00
C ARG A 634 -47.07 -8.56 16.40
N ASP A 635 -46.90 -9.66 17.12
CA ASP A 635 -47.39 -9.79 18.48
C ASP A 635 -46.66 -8.84 19.44
N GLN A 636 -45.33 -8.73 19.31
CA GLN A 636 -44.54 -7.86 20.18
C GLN A 636 -44.81 -6.38 19.93
N PHE A 637 -44.91 -5.93 18.68
CA PHE A 637 -45.22 -4.53 18.36
C PHE A 637 -46.62 -4.14 18.84
N ARG A 638 -47.60 -5.04 18.71
CA ARG A 638 -48.95 -4.83 19.23
C ARG A 638 -48.97 -4.72 20.75
N ARG A 639 -48.15 -5.51 21.45
CA ARG A 639 -47.98 -5.39 22.92
C ARG A 639 -47.31 -4.08 23.33
N ASP A 640 -46.25 -3.68 22.62
CA ASP A 640 -45.43 -2.54 23.02
C ASP A 640 -46.07 -1.19 22.66
N TYR A 641 -46.75 -1.11 21.50
CA TYR A 641 -47.28 0.15 20.95
C TYR A 641 -48.81 0.18 20.81
N GLY A 642 -49.51 -0.96 20.99
CA GLY A 642 -50.96 -1.03 20.80
C GLY A 642 -51.41 -0.93 19.33
N LEU A 643 -50.48 -1.04 18.38
CA LEU A 643 -50.71 -0.85 16.95
C LEU A 643 -50.44 -2.14 16.17
N ASP A 644 -51.09 -2.29 15.01
CA ASP A 644 -50.72 -3.33 14.05
C ASP A 644 -49.44 -2.92 13.31
N LEU A 645 -48.61 -3.91 12.94
CA LEU A 645 -47.39 -3.65 12.18
C LEU A 645 -47.67 -3.01 10.81
N PRO A 646 -46.81 -2.09 10.35
CA PRO A 646 -46.88 -1.57 8.98
C PRO A 646 -46.65 -2.70 7.97
N LYS A 647 -47.36 -2.62 6.83
CA LYS A 647 -47.25 -3.62 5.75
C LYS A 647 -46.10 -3.35 4.79
N GLN A 648 -45.69 -2.10 4.69
CA GLN A 648 -44.66 -1.65 3.74
C GLN A 648 -43.96 -0.40 4.27
N VAL A 649 -42.85 -0.06 3.65
CA VAL A 649 -42.17 1.23 3.86
C VAL A 649 -43.05 2.37 3.37
N ASP A 650 -43.40 3.28 4.27
CA ASP A 650 -44.16 4.50 4.00
C ASP A 650 -43.77 5.60 4.99
N TRP A 651 -42.98 6.57 4.52
CA TRP A 651 -42.49 7.68 5.35
C TRP A 651 -43.55 8.73 5.70
N THR A 652 -44.77 8.61 5.16
CA THR A 652 -45.91 9.45 5.55
C THR A 652 -46.77 8.80 6.63
N ASP A 653 -46.58 7.51 6.91
CA ASP A 653 -47.31 6.77 7.94
C ASP A 653 -46.59 6.84 9.30
N LEU A 654 -47.25 7.44 10.28
CA LEU A 654 -46.74 7.52 11.66
C LEU A 654 -46.54 6.13 12.28
N THR A 655 -47.34 5.12 11.92
CA THR A 655 -47.17 3.74 12.39
C THR A 655 -45.85 3.16 11.89
N PHE A 656 -45.50 3.41 10.63
CA PHE A 656 -44.20 3.03 10.08
C PHE A 656 -43.05 3.77 10.78
N LYS A 657 -43.14 5.09 11.00
CA LYS A 657 -42.13 5.86 11.74
C LYS A 657 -41.92 5.31 13.16
N LYS A 658 -43.00 5.00 13.87
CA LYS A 658 -42.97 4.34 15.20
C LYS A 658 -42.35 2.94 15.13
N TRP A 659 -42.64 2.17 14.09
CA TRP A 659 -41.99 0.88 13.87
C TRP A 659 -40.47 1.01 13.63
N VAL A 660 -40.01 2.03 12.89
CA VAL A 660 -38.57 2.30 12.72
C VAL A 660 -37.91 2.54 14.08
N ARG A 661 -38.52 3.37 14.94
CA ARG A 661 -38.06 3.62 16.31
C ARG A 661 -38.04 2.34 17.15
N TRP A 662 -39.14 1.59 17.17
CA TRP A 662 -39.27 0.32 17.89
C TRP A 662 -38.23 -0.72 17.45
N ARG A 663 -37.99 -0.85 16.13
CA ARG A 663 -36.95 -1.74 15.58
C ARG A 663 -35.57 -1.38 16.13
N ASN A 664 -35.23 -0.10 16.17
CA ASN A 664 -33.94 0.37 16.70
C ASN A 664 -33.83 0.04 18.20
N GLU A 665 -34.90 0.27 18.98
CA GLU A 665 -34.96 -0.06 20.42
C GLU A 665 -34.76 -1.56 20.66
N LYS A 666 -35.43 -2.43 19.88
CA LYS A 666 -35.27 -3.89 19.98
C LYS A 666 -33.88 -4.37 19.62
N LEU A 667 -33.25 -3.78 18.60
CA LEU A 667 -31.89 -4.14 18.22
C LEU A 667 -30.88 -3.83 19.32
N ILE A 668 -31.00 -2.66 19.96
CA ILE A 668 -30.16 -2.27 21.10
C ILE A 668 -30.45 -3.18 22.29
N ALA A 669 -31.72 -3.48 22.59
CA ALA A 669 -32.07 -4.40 23.66
C ALA A 669 -31.46 -5.79 23.44
N THR A 670 -31.49 -6.31 22.21
CA THR A 670 -30.86 -7.60 21.87
C THR A 670 -29.33 -7.55 22.00
N ALA A 671 -28.68 -6.48 21.55
CA ALA A 671 -27.23 -6.32 21.69
C ALA A 671 -26.81 -6.21 23.17
N THR A 672 -27.56 -5.47 23.98
CA THR A 672 -27.38 -5.39 25.44
C THR A 672 -27.59 -6.76 26.09
N HIS A 673 -28.66 -7.48 25.74
CA HIS A 673 -28.91 -8.83 26.25
C HIS A 673 -27.74 -9.78 25.96
N PHE A 674 -27.19 -9.76 24.75
CA PHE A 674 -26.00 -10.54 24.42
C PHE A 674 -24.79 -10.15 25.25
N ALA A 675 -24.54 -8.85 25.43
CA ALA A 675 -23.43 -8.38 26.25
C ALA A 675 -23.59 -8.81 27.73
N ASP A 676 -24.80 -8.75 28.27
CA ASP A 676 -25.09 -9.14 29.65
C ASP A 676 -24.97 -10.65 29.86
N GLU A 677 -25.51 -11.47 28.94
CA GLU A 677 -25.36 -12.93 28.99
C GLU A 677 -23.89 -13.36 28.91
N ILE A 678 -23.09 -12.73 28.04
CA ILE A 678 -21.64 -12.98 27.95
C ILE A 678 -20.95 -12.62 29.27
N ARG A 679 -21.27 -11.46 29.86
CA ARG A 679 -20.67 -11.00 31.12
C ARG A 679 -21.16 -11.77 32.34
N SER A 680 -22.32 -12.41 32.26
CA SER A 680 -22.81 -13.32 33.29
C SER A 680 -21.92 -14.56 33.42
N GLU A 681 -21.33 -15.03 32.31
CA GLU A 681 -20.36 -16.13 32.30
C GLU A 681 -18.94 -15.65 32.62
N SER A 682 -18.56 -14.44 32.17
CA SER A 682 -17.24 -13.86 32.42
C SER A 682 -17.33 -12.37 32.76
N PRO A 683 -17.37 -12.03 34.07
CA PRO A 683 -17.40 -10.65 34.51
C PRO A 683 -16.18 -9.86 34.00
N GLY A 684 -16.43 -8.71 33.38
CA GLY A 684 -15.37 -7.86 32.80
C GLY A 684 -14.99 -8.18 31.35
N MET A 685 -15.63 -9.17 30.72
CA MET A 685 -15.45 -9.48 29.31
C MET A 685 -15.77 -8.27 28.41
N SER A 686 -14.86 -7.94 27.50
CA SER A 686 -15.11 -6.95 26.44
C SER A 686 -16.04 -7.55 25.38
N VAL A 687 -17.15 -6.86 25.12
CA VAL A 687 -18.14 -7.21 24.10
C VAL A 687 -18.37 -6.01 23.21
N THR A 688 -18.16 -6.17 21.90
CA THR A 688 -18.15 -5.07 20.94
C THR A 688 -18.97 -5.38 19.70
N PHE A 689 -19.67 -4.39 19.17
CA PHE A 689 -20.47 -4.51 17.96
C PHE A 689 -20.00 -3.53 16.89
N ASN A 690 -19.89 -4.01 15.66
CA ASN A 690 -19.69 -3.17 14.48
C ASN A 690 -20.95 -2.35 14.16
N TYR A 691 -20.83 -1.04 13.99
CA TYR A 691 -21.95 -0.14 13.77
C TYR A 691 -22.06 0.38 12.32
N ASN A 692 -20.97 0.35 11.54
CA ASN A 692 -20.87 0.77 10.12
C ASN A 692 -21.90 1.82 9.63
N MET A 693 -21.86 3.01 10.23
CA MET A 693 -22.94 4.00 10.12
C MET A 693 -22.82 4.90 8.89
N TRP A 694 -23.91 5.61 8.59
CA TRP A 694 -23.95 6.75 7.67
C TRP A 694 -23.01 7.88 8.16
N PRO A 695 -22.71 8.93 7.37
CA PRO A 695 -23.31 9.38 6.09
C PRO A 695 -22.78 8.68 4.85
N PHE A 696 -21.75 7.86 4.99
CA PHE A 696 -20.97 7.44 3.85
C PHE A 696 -21.54 6.21 3.17
N GLY A 697 -21.63 6.29 1.84
CA GLY A 697 -22.14 5.20 1.04
C GLY A 697 -23.65 5.18 0.86
N THR A 698 -24.18 3.98 0.66
CA THR A 698 -25.59 3.57 0.64
C THR A 698 -26.09 3.21 2.05
N LYS A 699 -25.29 3.54 3.07
CA LYS A 699 -25.66 3.42 4.48
C LYS A 699 -26.67 4.49 4.82
N ASP A 700 -27.75 4.06 5.44
CA ASP A 700 -28.96 4.83 5.64
C ASP A 700 -29.85 4.10 6.67
N TRP A 701 -31.10 4.50 6.87
CA TRP A 701 -32.02 3.97 7.87
C TRP A 701 -32.24 2.44 7.79
N GLN A 702 -32.00 1.80 6.63
CA GLN A 702 -32.18 0.36 6.47
C GLN A 702 -31.12 -0.46 7.21
N THR A 703 -30.04 0.15 7.70
CA THR A 703 -29.06 -0.57 8.53
C THR A 703 -29.64 -1.05 9.86
N GLY A 704 -30.64 -0.34 10.39
CA GLY A 704 -31.24 -0.63 11.70
C GLY A 704 -30.40 -0.22 12.90
N ILE A 705 -29.25 0.42 12.68
CA ILE A 705 -28.30 0.76 13.75
C ILE A 705 -28.56 2.18 14.21
N PRO A 706 -29.01 2.39 15.46
CA PRO A 706 -29.24 3.74 15.93
C PRO A 706 -27.94 4.47 16.30
N LEU A 707 -27.97 5.78 16.12
CA LEU A 707 -26.91 6.71 16.55
C LEU A 707 -27.18 7.17 17.97
N TRP A 708 -27.05 6.26 18.93
CA TRP A 708 -27.27 6.56 20.34
C TRP A 708 -26.03 6.26 21.15
N LYS A 709 -25.65 7.17 22.03
CA LYS A 709 -24.60 6.90 23.01
C LYS A 709 -25.02 5.73 23.89
N THR A 710 -24.09 4.81 24.11
CA THR A 710 -24.30 3.61 24.91
C THR A 710 -23.06 3.29 25.74
N SER A 711 -23.27 2.82 26.97
CA SER A 711 -22.24 2.21 27.82
C SER A 711 -22.42 0.70 27.97
N ALA A 712 -23.50 0.14 27.40
CA ALA A 712 -23.86 -1.27 27.57
C ALA A 712 -22.85 -2.20 26.89
N TYR A 713 -22.21 -1.79 25.81
CA TYR A 713 -21.22 -2.57 25.06
C TYR A 713 -20.34 -1.66 24.21
N GLY A 714 -19.26 -2.23 23.68
CA GLY A 714 -18.30 -1.51 22.84
C GLY A 714 -18.83 -1.22 21.43
N VAL A 715 -18.36 -0.12 20.86
CA VAL A 715 -18.74 0.33 19.51
C VAL A 715 -17.53 0.26 18.59
N SER A 716 -17.64 -0.52 17.52
CA SER A 716 -16.62 -0.63 16.47
C SER A 716 -17.13 -0.04 15.16
N GLN A 717 -16.29 0.63 14.38
CA GLN A 717 -16.64 1.09 13.02
C GLN A 717 -15.76 0.48 11.94
N HIS A 718 -16.38 0.13 10.82
CA HIS A 718 -15.69 -0.19 9.58
C HIS A 718 -15.05 1.04 8.93
N ALA A 719 -13.77 0.91 8.61
CA ALA A 719 -12.95 2.01 8.15
C ALA A 719 -12.46 1.83 6.69
N TYR A 720 -13.37 1.98 5.72
CA TYR A 720 -13.07 1.86 4.28
C TYR A 720 -13.23 3.20 3.55
N SER A 721 -12.42 3.42 2.50
CA SER A 721 -12.63 4.46 1.48
C SER A 721 -11.98 4.02 0.16
N GLY A 722 -12.73 4.13 -0.94
CA GLY A 722 -12.23 3.87 -2.28
C GLY A 722 -11.37 5.00 -2.87
N SER A 723 -11.42 6.21 -2.30
CA SER A 723 -10.64 7.37 -2.76
C SER A 723 -9.68 7.83 -1.67
N ASP A 724 -8.41 8.05 -2.02
CA ASP A 724 -7.37 8.52 -1.12
C ASP A 724 -7.72 9.85 -0.46
N ASN A 725 -8.20 10.84 -1.22
CA ASN A 725 -8.46 12.19 -0.70
C ASN A 725 -9.63 12.22 0.29
N LEU A 726 -10.61 11.33 0.09
CA LEU A 726 -11.74 11.18 1.01
C LEU A 726 -11.42 10.30 2.21
N ARG A 727 -10.25 9.63 2.26
CA ARG A 727 -9.87 8.83 3.44
C ARG A 727 -9.84 9.69 4.68
N TRP A 728 -9.21 10.86 4.67
CA TRP A 728 -9.20 11.70 5.86
C TRP A 728 -10.61 12.00 6.39
N VAL A 729 -11.53 12.37 5.50
CA VAL A 729 -12.93 12.69 5.83
C VAL A 729 -13.63 11.48 6.43
N MET A 730 -13.52 10.32 5.78
CA MET A 730 -14.12 9.06 6.22
C MET A 730 -13.60 8.62 7.59
N LEU A 731 -12.28 8.64 7.73
CA LEU A 731 -11.58 8.00 8.83
C LEU A 731 -11.60 8.88 10.08
N GLY A 732 -11.34 10.18 9.92
CA GLY A 732 -11.43 11.16 11.01
C GLY A 732 -12.85 11.27 11.55
N TYR A 733 -13.85 11.37 10.67
CA TYR A 733 -15.26 11.47 11.09
C TYR A 733 -15.71 10.22 11.82
N LYS A 734 -15.47 9.02 11.26
CA LYS A 734 -15.86 7.76 11.91
C LYS A 734 -15.11 7.56 13.23
N GLY A 735 -13.81 7.88 13.30
CA GLY A 735 -13.05 7.78 14.55
C GLY A 735 -13.64 8.65 15.67
N ARG A 736 -13.95 9.92 15.36
CA ARG A 736 -14.66 10.84 16.27
C ARG A 736 -16.02 10.29 16.68
N LEU A 737 -16.86 9.94 15.71
CA LEU A 737 -18.21 9.44 15.93
C LEU A 737 -18.24 8.17 16.80
N THR A 738 -17.33 7.23 16.56
CA THR A 738 -17.22 5.98 17.34
C THR A 738 -16.86 6.27 18.79
N HIS A 739 -15.88 7.15 19.00
CA HIS A 739 -15.47 7.54 20.33
C HIS A 739 -16.61 8.24 21.07
N ASP A 740 -17.29 9.20 20.43
CA ASP A 740 -18.33 9.97 21.11
C ASP A 740 -19.56 9.11 21.46
N LEU A 741 -19.85 8.05 20.69
CA LEU A 741 -20.89 7.06 21.03
C LEU A 741 -20.55 6.22 22.26
N ASN A 742 -19.28 5.81 22.39
CA ASN A 742 -18.78 5.13 23.58
C ASN A 742 -17.31 5.48 23.86
N PRO A 743 -17.07 6.51 24.69
CA PRO A 743 -15.71 6.97 24.99
C PRO A 743 -14.96 6.02 25.91
N ASP A 744 -15.63 4.99 26.45
CA ASP A 744 -15.01 4.00 27.32
C ASP A 744 -14.57 2.74 26.59
N HIS A 745 -15.20 2.47 25.45
CA HIS A 745 -15.09 1.21 24.73
C HIS A 745 -15.39 1.38 23.25
N SER A 746 -14.41 1.87 22.49
CA SER A 746 -14.51 2.09 21.05
C SER A 746 -13.28 1.63 20.29
N ASP A 747 -13.45 1.11 19.08
CA ASP A 747 -12.37 0.68 18.20
C ASP A 747 -12.71 0.87 16.72
N MET A 748 -11.70 0.73 15.86
CA MET A 748 -11.88 0.79 14.40
C MET A 748 -11.45 -0.54 13.77
N TRP A 749 -12.31 -1.12 12.94
CA TRP A 749 -12.04 -2.35 12.21
C TRP A 749 -11.84 -2.07 10.71
N ARG A 750 -10.95 -2.85 10.06
CA ARG A 750 -10.59 -2.76 8.63
C ARG A 750 -9.81 -1.50 8.26
N THR A 751 -8.99 -1.02 9.19
CA THR A 751 -8.11 0.11 8.91
C THR A 751 -7.14 -0.25 7.78
N GLY A 752 -7.25 0.45 6.64
CA GLY A 752 -6.29 0.35 5.53
C GLY A 752 -6.52 -0.78 4.52
N ASP A 753 -7.73 -1.32 4.39
CA ASP A 753 -8.06 -2.52 3.58
C ASP A 753 -7.23 -2.73 2.27
N PRO A 754 -6.30 -3.70 2.24
CA PRO A 754 -5.58 -4.11 1.02
C PRO A 754 -6.40 -5.07 0.13
N SER A 755 -7.70 -5.31 0.41
CA SER A 755 -8.54 -6.16 -0.44
C SER A 755 -8.67 -5.66 -1.88
N PHE A 756 -8.26 -4.42 -2.17
CA PHE A 756 -8.14 -3.85 -3.53
C PHE A 756 -6.69 -3.74 -4.08
N SER A 757 -5.68 -3.96 -3.24
CA SER A 757 -4.25 -3.99 -3.59
C SER A 757 -3.72 -5.43 -3.54
N PHE A 758 -4.15 -6.26 -4.50
CA PHE A 758 -3.48 -7.54 -4.83
C PHE A 758 -2.11 -7.35 -5.54
N ALA A 759 -1.63 -6.11 -5.64
CA ALA A 759 -0.36 -5.73 -6.22
C ALA A 759 0.64 -5.48 -5.08
N GLY A 760 1.67 -6.31 -4.98
CA GLY A 760 2.76 -6.12 -4.02
C GLY A 760 3.78 -5.12 -4.57
N SER A 761 3.35 -3.90 -4.88
CA SER A 761 4.26 -2.82 -5.28
C SER A 761 4.71 -2.03 -4.05
N ALA A 762 5.91 -1.45 -4.08
CA ALA A 762 6.40 -0.61 -2.97
C ALA A 762 5.48 0.60 -2.70
N ALA A 763 4.86 1.16 -3.74
CA ALA A 763 3.91 2.27 -3.62
C ALA A 763 2.61 1.86 -2.91
N ASP A 764 2.15 0.61 -3.09
CA ASP A 764 0.99 0.07 -2.36
C ASP A 764 1.31 -0.10 -0.86
N GLU A 765 2.53 -0.53 -0.52
CA GLU A 765 2.97 -0.69 0.87
C GLU A 765 3.11 0.65 1.59
N GLU A 766 3.73 1.64 0.93
CA GLU A 766 3.85 3.01 1.45
C GLU A 766 2.47 3.64 1.69
N ARG A 767 1.53 3.43 0.75
CA ARG A 767 0.15 3.88 0.90
C ARG A 767 -0.55 3.19 2.08
N TYR A 768 -0.36 1.88 2.22
CA TYR A 768 -0.93 1.11 3.32
C TYR A 768 -0.38 1.57 4.68
N GLU A 769 0.93 1.79 4.78
CA GLU A 769 1.59 2.32 5.98
C GLU A 769 1.02 3.68 6.38
N ARG A 770 0.90 4.63 5.44
CA ARG A 770 0.32 5.96 5.71
C ARG A 770 -1.13 5.89 6.18
N ASN A 771 -1.94 5.04 5.55
CA ASN A 771 -3.33 4.82 6.00
C ASN A 771 -3.36 4.29 7.43
N MET A 772 -2.56 3.26 7.73
CA MET A 772 -2.47 2.66 9.06
C MET A 772 -2.04 3.69 10.11
N ASN A 773 -1.02 4.50 9.81
CA ASN A 773 -0.54 5.55 10.70
C ASN A 773 -1.63 6.60 10.98
N LEU A 774 -2.41 6.99 9.96
CA LEU A 774 -3.55 7.90 10.15
C LEU A 774 -4.54 7.34 11.17
N PHE A 775 -4.85 6.05 11.11
CA PHE A 775 -5.81 5.44 12.03
C PHE A 775 -5.31 5.34 13.46
N VAL A 776 -4.08 4.86 13.59
CA VAL A 776 -3.45 4.62 14.88
C VAL A 776 -3.32 5.93 15.66
N LEU A 777 -3.09 7.04 14.95
CA LEU A 777 -2.75 8.34 15.54
C LEU A 777 -3.87 9.38 15.51
N ALA A 778 -4.72 9.40 14.47
CA ALA A 778 -5.79 10.40 14.35
C ALA A 778 -7.06 10.02 15.09
N GLY A 779 -7.31 8.73 15.27
CA GLY A 779 -8.53 8.22 15.88
C GLY A 779 -8.48 8.31 17.41
N PRO A 780 -9.44 8.98 18.08
CA PRO A 780 -9.53 8.97 19.55
C PRO A 780 -10.04 7.63 20.12
N THR A 781 -10.33 6.62 19.30
CA THR A 781 -10.77 5.27 19.73
C THR A 781 -9.65 4.51 20.46
N TYR A 782 -9.87 3.31 21.03
CA TYR A 782 -8.89 2.53 21.82
C TYR A 782 -8.04 1.54 21.01
N GLY A 783 -7.97 1.71 19.69
CA GLY A 783 -7.11 0.90 18.84
C GLY A 783 -7.77 0.48 17.53
N THR A 784 -7.03 -0.29 16.76
CA THR A 784 -7.38 -0.63 15.38
C THR A 784 -7.15 -2.11 15.13
N ILE A 785 -8.04 -2.70 14.34
CA ILE A 785 -7.91 -4.08 13.86
C ILE A 785 -7.84 -4.03 12.32
N PRO A 786 -6.64 -4.01 11.70
CA PRO A 786 -6.48 -4.15 10.26
C PRO A 786 -7.06 -5.47 9.75
N TRP A 787 -7.66 -5.43 8.56
CA TRP A 787 -8.26 -6.61 7.93
C TRP A 787 -7.21 -7.48 7.24
N ARG A 788 -7.20 -8.79 7.52
CA ARG A 788 -6.39 -9.83 6.82
C ARG A 788 -4.95 -9.41 6.52
N SER A 789 -4.16 -9.29 7.56
CA SER A 789 -2.89 -8.57 7.53
C SER A 789 -1.66 -9.49 7.35
N ARG A 790 -1.81 -10.82 7.29
CA ARG A 790 -0.67 -11.77 7.14
C ARG A 790 0.25 -11.54 5.93
N ARG A 791 -0.15 -10.71 4.95
CA ARG A 791 0.62 -10.47 3.72
C ARG A 791 1.66 -9.35 3.81
N HIS A 792 1.54 -8.44 4.78
CA HIS A 792 2.48 -7.31 4.97
C HIS A 792 2.87 -7.16 6.46
N PRO A 793 3.52 -8.18 7.06
CA PRO A 793 3.95 -8.15 8.47
C PRO A 793 4.77 -6.91 8.84
N GLN A 794 5.61 -6.42 7.92
CA GLN A 794 6.46 -5.25 8.11
C GLN A 794 5.64 -3.96 8.34
N VAL A 795 4.55 -3.77 7.60
CA VAL A 795 3.70 -2.57 7.74
C VAL A 795 2.93 -2.61 9.06
N ILE A 796 2.48 -3.80 9.46
CA ILE A 796 1.78 -4.00 10.74
C ILE A 796 2.72 -3.75 11.89
N ARG A 797 3.93 -4.31 11.83
CA ARG A 797 4.94 -4.09 12.85
C ARG A 797 5.26 -2.61 13.00
N LYS A 798 5.51 -1.89 11.89
CA LYS A 798 5.75 -0.44 11.91
C LYS A 798 4.59 0.33 12.55
N GLY A 799 3.35 0.02 12.17
CA GLY A 799 2.17 0.66 12.76
C GLY A 799 2.00 0.34 14.26
N ASN A 800 2.33 -0.88 14.66
CA ASN A 800 2.27 -1.32 16.06
C ASN A 800 3.40 -0.76 16.92
N ASP A 801 4.61 -0.60 16.36
CA ASP A 801 5.74 0.11 16.96
C ASP A 801 5.37 1.58 17.18
N LEU A 802 4.82 2.22 16.15
CA LEU A 802 4.34 3.60 16.20
C LEU A 802 3.29 3.81 17.30
N LEU A 803 2.33 2.88 17.42
CA LEU A 803 1.31 2.94 18.48
C LEU A 803 1.92 2.76 19.86
N ALA A 804 2.85 1.81 20.02
CA ALA A 804 3.49 1.52 21.30
C ALA A 804 4.22 2.75 21.87
N ASP A 805 4.81 3.60 21.01
CA ASP A 805 5.52 4.81 21.42
C ASP A 805 4.61 5.86 22.07
N VAL A 806 3.32 5.88 21.72
CA VAL A 806 2.38 6.95 22.11
C VAL A 806 1.16 6.46 22.89
N GLU A 807 0.95 5.15 23.03
CA GLU A 807 -0.28 4.60 23.62
C GLU A 807 -0.56 5.06 25.06
N ALA A 808 0.50 5.37 25.83
CA ALA A 808 0.41 5.87 27.20
C ALA A 808 -0.22 7.28 27.29
N TYR A 809 -0.28 8.02 26.18
CA TYR A 809 -0.75 9.40 26.12
C TYR A 809 -2.17 9.53 25.54
N PHE A 810 -2.93 8.43 25.49
CA PHE A 810 -4.36 8.50 25.20
C PHE A 810 -5.16 8.44 26.49
N SER A 811 -6.23 9.23 26.56
CA SER A 811 -7.14 9.25 27.70
C SER A 811 -8.59 9.19 27.24
N LYS A 812 -9.44 8.71 28.16
CA LYS A 812 -10.90 8.67 28.02
C LYS A 812 -11.54 10.05 28.16
N GLU A 813 -10.83 10.97 28.79
CA GLU A 813 -11.34 12.27 29.17
C GLU A 813 -10.95 13.30 28.11
N GLN A 814 -11.89 13.65 27.23
CA GLN A 814 -11.69 14.74 26.28
C GLN A 814 -12.01 16.09 26.90
N ILE A 815 -11.45 17.14 26.31
CA ILE A 815 -11.73 18.51 26.70
C ILE A 815 -13.10 18.91 26.15
N ARG A 816 -14.12 18.89 27.00
CA ARG A 816 -15.49 19.31 26.65
C ARG A 816 -15.60 20.84 26.60
N HIS A 817 -16.24 21.34 25.56
CA HIS A 817 -16.54 22.77 25.39
C HIS A 817 -17.74 22.97 24.46
N THR A 818 -17.65 22.43 23.24
CA THR A 818 -18.70 22.54 22.22
C THR A 818 -19.33 21.17 21.96
N GLY A 819 -20.65 21.07 22.11
CA GLY A 819 -21.42 19.93 21.63
C GLY A 819 -21.95 20.20 20.21
N VAL A 820 -21.86 19.21 19.33
CA VAL A 820 -22.47 19.24 17.98
C VAL A 820 -23.52 18.16 17.91
N VAL A 821 -24.79 18.54 17.76
CA VAL A 821 -25.88 17.57 17.82
C VAL A 821 -26.01 16.82 16.50
N LEU A 822 -25.93 15.48 16.57
CA LEU A 822 -26.18 14.55 15.49
C LEU A 822 -27.52 13.84 15.72
N SER A 823 -28.55 14.27 15.00
CA SER A 823 -29.93 13.79 15.16
C SER A 823 -30.27 12.69 14.18
N GLN A 824 -30.49 11.49 14.71
CA GLN A 824 -31.07 10.38 13.98
C GLN A 824 -32.53 10.66 13.61
N ASN A 825 -33.31 11.33 14.47
CA ASN A 825 -34.70 11.65 14.15
C ASN A 825 -34.79 12.55 12.90
N THR A 826 -33.90 13.55 12.81
CA THR A 826 -33.80 14.41 11.61
C THR A 826 -33.37 13.59 10.39
N HIS A 827 -32.37 12.71 10.53
CA HIS A 827 -31.92 11.83 9.44
C HIS A 827 -33.04 10.90 8.95
N ASP A 828 -33.72 10.20 9.85
CA ASP A 828 -34.69 9.16 9.53
C ASP A 828 -36.02 9.78 9.09
N PHE A 829 -36.60 10.71 9.85
CA PHE A 829 -37.98 11.14 9.62
C PHE A 829 -38.12 12.38 8.74
N TRP A 830 -37.30 13.42 8.95
CA TRP A 830 -37.29 14.60 8.07
C TRP A 830 -36.53 14.32 6.76
N GLY A 831 -35.41 13.59 6.85
CA GLY A 831 -34.58 13.24 5.71
C GLY A 831 -35.32 12.44 4.63
N HIS A 832 -36.28 11.61 5.02
CA HIS A 832 -37.01 10.72 4.10
C HIS A 832 -38.39 11.21 3.68
N LEU A 833 -38.73 12.47 3.95
CA LEU A 833 -39.97 13.05 3.43
C LEU A 833 -39.97 12.99 1.89
N PRO A 834 -41.04 12.46 1.26
CA PRO A 834 -41.07 12.26 -0.19
C PRO A 834 -40.86 13.56 -0.98
N GLY A 835 -40.10 13.48 -2.07
CA GLY A 835 -39.90 14.59 -3.00
C GLY A 835 -38.95 15.69 -2.51
N THR A 836 -38.12 15.41 -1.50
CA THR A 836 -37.17 16.36 -0.92
C THR A 836 -35.72 15.89 -1.03
N ASP A 837 -34.77 16.82 -0.97
CA ASP A 837 -33.32 16.54 -0.86
C ASP A 837 -32.82 16.53 0.61
N ASN A 838 -33.75 16.50 1.56
CA ASN A 838 -33.50 16.68 2.99
C ASN A 838 -32.41 15.74 3.54
N LEU A 839 -32.43 14.45 3.17
CA LEU A 839 -31.43 13.49 3.62
C LEU A 839 -30.01 13.87 3.18
N ILE A 840 -29.85 14.27 1.92
CA ILE A 840 -28.55 14.63 1.35
C ILE A 840 -28.07 15.94 1.98
N ASP A 841 -28.98 16.92 2.13
CA ASP A 841 -28.69 18.20 2.77
C ASP A 841 -28.26 18.02 4.23
N TYR A 842 -28.96 17.17 5.00
CA TYR A 842 -28.60 16.91 6.39
C TYR A 842 -27.23 16.23 6.52
N ARG A 843 -26.95 15.21 5.70
CA ARG A 843 -25.68 14.50 5.71
C ARG A 843 -24.51 15.42 5.34
N ASP A 844 -24.70 16.26 4.33
CA ASP A 844 -23.69 17.24 3.91
C ASP A 844 -23.46 18.31 4.98
N ALA A 845 -24.53 18.78 5.64
CA ALA A 845 -24.46 19.75 6.73
C ALA A 845 -23.61 19.23 7.90
N ILE A 846 -23.85 17.99 8.32
CA ILE A 846 -23.09 17.33 9.39
C ILE A 846 -21.62 17.16 9.01
N LEU A 847 -21.33 16.60 7.83
CA LEU A 847 -19.95 16.39 7.38
C LEU A 847 -19.20 17.71 7.20
N GLY A 848 -19.88 18.71 6.65
CA GLY A 848 -19.31 20.04 6.47
C GLY A 848 -19.07 20.75 7.80
N THR A 849 -19.95 20.60 8.78
CA THR A 849 -19.75 21.12 10.14
C THR A 849 -18.55 20.44 10.80
N TRP A 850 -18.46 19.11 10.75
CA TRP A 850 -17.30 18.37 11.26
C TRP A 850 -15.99 18.80 10.59
N LEU A 851 -15.98 18.92 9.26
CA LEU A 851 -14.81 19.39 8.51
C LEU A 851 -14.42 20.82 8.88
N LEU A 852 -15.40 21.72 8.97
CA LEU A 852 -15.16 23.13 9.31
C LEU A 852 -14.53 23.27 10.69
N LEU A 853 -15.05 22.56 11.69
CA LEU A 853 -14.51 22.61 13.05
C LEU A 853 -13.14 21.96 13.15
N THR A 854 -12.96 20.80 12.50
CA THR A 854 -11.69 20.05 12.52
C THR A 854 -10.56 20.84 11.83
N GLU A 855 -10.82 21.41 10.66
CA GLU A 855 -9.82 22.21 9.90
C GLU A 855 -9.48 23.56 10.55
N ASN A 856 -10.29 24.01 11.51
CA ASN A 856 -10.03 25.20 12.32
C ASN A 856 -9.62 24.85 13.76
N HIS A 857 -9.35 23.57 14.04
CA HIS A 857 -8.90 23.04 15.33
C HIS A 857 -9.79 23.45 16.51
N MET A 858 -11.11 23.54 16.29
CA MET A 858 -12.08 23.79 17.34
C MET A 858 -12.32 22.49 18.12
N PRO A 859 -12.23 22.49 19.46
CA PRO A 859 -12.57 21.31 20.26
C PRO A 859 -14.09 21.11 20.28
N PHE A 860 -14.54 19.90 19.93
CA PHE A 860 -15.96 19.52 19.99
C PHE A 860 -16.15 18.01 20.19
N GLU A 861 -17.35 17.64 20.65
CA GLU A 861 -17.87 16.26 20.71
C GLU A 861 -19.23 16.20 19.99
N PHE A 862 -19.56 15.06 19.40
CA PHE A 862 -20.92 14.78 18.97
C PHE A 862 -21.84 14.48 20.16
N VAL A 863 -23.05 15.03 20.10
CA VAL A 863 -24.13 14.79 21.07
C VAL A 863 -25.30 14.16 20.31
N PHE A 864 -25.91 13.10 20.83
CA PHE A 864 -26.96 12.35 20.13
C PHE A 864 -28.36 12.67 20.69
N ASP A 865 -29.42 12.26 19.96
CA ASP A 865 -30.82 12.53 20.39
C ASP A 865 -31.14 12.02 21.80
N ASN A 866 -30.46 10.96 22.27
CA ASN A 866 -30.63 10.38 23.60
C ASN A 866 -29.74 11.03 24.69
N GLN A 867 -29.07 12.14 24.38
CA GLN A 867 -28.17 12.88 25.27
C GLN A 867 -28.49 14.37 25.35
N LEU A 868 -29.77 14.72 25.23
CA LEU A 868 -30.24 16.09 25.34
C LEU A 868 -30.97 16.35 26.67
N GLY A 869 -30.64 15.57 27.71
CA GLY A 869 -31.10 15.78 29.07
C GLY A 869 -30.28 16.85 29.81
N ARG A 870 -30.81 17.37 30.93
CA ARG A 870 -30.16 18.44 31.69
C ARG A 870 -28.76 18.06 32.19
N ASP A 871 -28.58 16.82 32.63
CA ASP A 871 -27.29 16.32 33.11
C ASP A 871 -26.27 16.13 31.99
N ASP A 872 -26.73 15.74 30.79
CA ASP A 872 -25.86 15.58 29.62
C ASP A 872 -25.24 16.91 29.19
N LEU A 873 -25.99 18.01 29.31
CA LEU A 873 -25.58 19.34 28.83
C LEU A 873 -24.65 20.10 29.80
N LYS A 874 -24.49 19.64 31.06
CA LYS A 874 -23.69 20.34 32.10
C LYS A 874 -22.21 20.58 31.73
N GLY A 875 -21.65 19.78 30.82
CA GLY A 875 -20.25 19.86 30.41
C GLY A 875 -19.98 20.71 29.18
N TYR A 876 -21.00 21.27 28.54
CA TYR A 876 -20.87 22.10 27.35
C TYR A 876 -21.17 23.55 27.67
N GLU A 877 -20.41 24.45 27.05
CA GLU A 877 -20.68 25.89 27.08
C GLU A 877 -21.34 26.37 25.79
N ALA A 878 -21.07 25.67 24.68
CA ALA A 878 -21.71 25.87 23.41
C ALA A 878 -22.38 24.60 22.90
N LEU A 879 -23.57 24.72 22.31
CA LEU A 879 -24.27 23.64 21.63
C LEU A 879 -24.66 24.10 20.23
N VAL A 880 -24.25 23.35 19.20
CA VAL A 880 -24.66 23.58 17.81
C VAL A 880 -25.71 22.56 17.44
N LEU A 881 -26.81 23.04 16.88
CA LEU A 881 -27.84 22.22 16.25
C LEU A 881 -27.71 22.38 14.72
N PRO A 882 -26.80 21.64 14.07
CA PRO A 882 -26.56 21.75 12.63
C PRO A 882 -27.73 21.18 11.84
N ASN A 883 -28.63 22.05 11.38
CA ASN A 883 -29.79 21.71 10.57
C ASN A 883 -30.66 20.59 11.21
N MET A 884 -30.81 20.58 12.54
CA MET A 884 -31.57 19.58 13.30
C MET A 884 -33.08 19.86 13.19
N ALA A 885 -33.68 19.51 12.04
CA ALA A 885 -35.05 19.85 11.75
C ALA A 885 -36.08 19.26 12.73
N CYS A 886 -35.86 18.02 13.18
CA CYS A 886 -36.72 17.31 14.13
C CYS A 886 -36.25 17.53 15.57
N VAL A 887 -37.08 18.17 16.40
CA VAL A 887 -36.83 18.38 17.83
C VAL A 887 -38.11 18.05 18.60
N SER A 888 -38.03 17.24 19.66
CA SER A 888 -39.20 16.99 20.52
C SER A 888 -39.47 18.16 21.47
N ASP A 889 -40.69 18.27 21.99
CA ASP A 889 -41.00 19.30 23.00
C ASP A 889 -40.12 19.16 24.26
N PRO A 890 -39.92 17.97 24.86
CA PRO A 890 -39.01 17.80 25.99
C PRO A 890 -37.55 18.19 25.69
N GLN A 891 -37.06 17.90 24.48
CA GLN A 891 -35.71 18.31 24.06
C GLN A 891 -35.63 19.84 23.96
N ALA A 892 -36.61 20.48 23.33
CA ALA A 892 -36.65 21.94 23.19
C ALA A 892 -36.69 22.62 24.57
N ASP A 893 -37.51 22.13 25.49
CA ASP A 893 -37.62 22.68 26.85
C ASP A 893 -36.32 22.50 27.65
N THR A 894 -35.68 21.34 27.57
CA THR A 894 -34.40 21.11 28.25
C THR A 894 -33.29 22.02 27.71
N ILE A 895 -33.23 22.19 26.38
CA ILE A 895 -32.28 23.11 25.74
C ILE A 895 -32.58 24.55 26.17
N ARG A 896 -33.85 24.93 26.29
CA ARG A 896 -34.23 26.26 26.76
C ARG A 896 -33.75 26.53 28.17
N ASP A 897 -33.98 25.60 29.07
CA ASP A 897 -33.56 25.71 30.47
C ASP A 897 -32.03 25.83 30.55
N TRP A 898 -31.30 25.01 29.79
CA TRP A 898 -29.84 25.06 29.74
C TRP A 898 -29.31 26.41 29.22
N VAL A 899 -29.93 26.98 28.17
CA VAL A 899 -29.60 28.33 27.69
C VAL A 899 -29.88 29.37 28.77
N ASN A 900 -31.06 29.33 29.40
CA ASN A 900 -31.41 30.28 30.45
C ASN A 900 -30.45 30.22 31.65
N ASP A 901 -29.87 29.05 31.92
CA ASP A 901 -28.87 28.82 32.96
C ASP A 901 -27.45 29.31 32.58
N GLY A 902 -27.19 29.67 31.32
CA GLY A 902 -25.91 30.23 30.85
C GLY A 902 -25.35 29.61 29.58
N GLY A 903 -26.00 28.59 29.02
CA GLY A 903 -25.56 27.93 27.80
C GLY A 903 -25.61 28.84 26.56
N HIS A 904 -24.70 28.59 25.61
CA HIS A 904 -24.70 29.24 24.30
C HIS A 904 -25.20 28.29 23.21
N LEU A 905 -26.38 28.57 22.66
CA LEU A 905 -26.97 27.78 21.57
C LEU A 905 -26.69 28.41 20.21
N VAL A 906 -26.32 27.59 19.23
CA VAL A 906 -26.23 27.99 17.82
C VAL A 906 -27.19 27.14 17.01
N LEU A 907 -28.18 27.79 16.41
CA LEU A 907 -29.21 27.21 15.56
C LEU A 907 -28.87 27.47 14.09
N THR A 908 -28.95 26.46 13.24
CA THR A 908 -28.72 26.63 11.79
C THR A 908 -29.85 26.03 10.95
N GLY A 909 -30.07 26.60 9.75
CA GLY A 909 -30.97 26.01 8.76
C GLY A 909 -32.40 25.82 9.28
N SER A 910 -32.93 24.61 9.07
CA SER A 910 -34.32 24.22 9.38
C SER A 910 -34.53 23.79 10.84
N THR A 911 -33.59 24.07 11.73
CA THR A 911 -33.59 23.52 13.10
C THR A 911 -34.86 23.84 13.88
N GLY A 912 -35.57 22.81 14.36
CA GLY A 912 -36.76 22.98 15.20
C GLY A 912 -38.06 23.33 14.45
N GLN A 913 -38.09 23.16 13.12
CA GLN A 913 -39.30 23.34 12.32
C GLN A 913 -40.27 22.14 12.39
N PHE A 914 -39.79 20.97 12.78
CA PHE A 914 -40.55 19.71 12.84
C PHE A 914 -40.51 19.12 14.25
N ASP A 915 -41.50 18.29 14.58
CA ASP A 915 -41.48 17.46 15.79
C ASP A 915 -40.51 16.28 15.63
N GLU A 916 -40.41 15.42 16.66
CA GLU A 916 -39.51 14.27 16.63
C GLU A 916 -39.88 13.20 15.61
N TRP A 917 -41.07 13.26 15.02
CA TRP A 917 -41.56 12.36 13.98
C TRP A 917 -41.49 12.99 12.59
N GLY A 918 -40.89 14.17 12.45
CA GLY A 918 -40.80 14.86 11.17
C GLY A 918 -42.13 15.44 10.69
N GLU A 919 -43.09 15.68 11.60
CA GLU A 919 -44.31 16.42 11.30
C GLU A 919 -44.07 17.93 11.46
N ALA A 920 -44.57 18.72 10.51
CA ALA A 920 -44.36 20.16 10.52
C ALA A 920 -45.05 20.81 11.72
N ARG A 921 -44.32 21.63 12.47
CA ARG A 921 -44.88 22.34 13.62
C ARG A 921 -45.65 23.57 13.16
N GLN A 922 -46.82 23.81 13.77
CA GLN A 922 -47.53 25.09 13.64
C GLN A 922 -46.76 26.25 14.26
N ARG A 923 -45.89 25.95 15.25
CA ARG A 923 -45.03 26.92 15.93
C ARG A 923 -43.62 26.36 16.05
N HIS A 924 -42.66 27.12 15.54
CA HIS A 924 -41.23 26.78 15.60
C HIS A 924 -40.78 26.46 17.04
N ALA A 925 -40.01 25.40 17.23
CA ALA A 925 -39.56 24.92 18.54
C ALA A 925 -38.72 25.97 19.30
N PHE A 926 -38.08 26.91 18.60
CA PHE A 926 -37.31 28.01 19.19
C PHE A 926 -37.77 29.40 18.70
N ARG A 927 -39.08 29.56 18.40
CA ARG A 927 -39.63 30.78 17.75
C ARG A 927 -39.19 32.10 18.41
N ASP A 928 -38.99 32.09 19.72
CA ASP A 928 -38.66 33.29 20.50
C ASP A 928 -37.22 33.79 20.21
N TRP A 929 -36.40 32.97 19.55
CA TRP A 929 -34.98 33.23 19.28
C TRP A 929 -34.61 33.26 17.79
N THR A 930 -35.51 32.84 16.90
CA THR A 930 -35.23 32.81 15.45
C THR A 930 -35.58 34.11 14.72
N ALA A 931 -36.21 35.08 15.40
CA ALA A 931 -36.55 36.38 14.81
C ALA A 931 -35.35 37.32 14.65
N GLN A 932 -34.26 37.09 15.40
CA GLN A 932 -33.05 37.89 15.37
C GLN A 932 -31.84 36.98 15.14
N LYS A 933 -30.75 37.54 14.59
CA LYS A 933 -29.50 36.78 14.38
C LYS A 933 -28.82 36.38 15.69
N SER A 934 -28.99 37.17 16.74
CA SER A 934 -28.44 36.91 18.07
C SER A 934 -29.41 37.41 19.13
N THR A 935 -29.68 36.60 20.14
CA THR A 935 -30.61 36.91 21.22
C THR A 935 -30.00 36.51 22.56
N VAL A 936 -30.14 37.36 23.57
CA VAL A 936 -29.80 37.01 24.96
C VAL A 936 -31.03 36.38 25.58
N ALA A 937 -30.87 35.21 26.22
CA ALA A 937 -31.95 34.47 26.84
C ALA A 937 -31.52 33.98 28.22
N GLY A 938 -32.17 34.49 29.26
CA GLY A 938 -31.73 34.30 30.64
C GLY A 938 -30.27 34.78 30.83
N LYS A 939 -29.40 33.89 31.33
CA LYS A 939 -27.95 34.14 31.46
C LYS A 939 -27.16 33.77 30.22
N GLY A 940 -27.77 33.07 29.27
CA GLY A 940 -27.11 32.55 28.08
C GLY A 940 -27.42 33.34 26.82
N ARG A 941 -27.18 32.69 25.68
CA ARG A 941 -27.27 33.30 24.36
C ARG A 941 -27.71 32.31 23.32
N VAL A 942 -28.40 32.82 22.30
CA VAL A 942 -28.75 32.08 21.09
C VAL A 942 -28.29 32.84 19.86
N ASP A 943 -27.58 32.18 18.95
CA ASP A 943 -27.30 32.70 17.62
C ASP A 943 -28.04 31.86 16.58
N TYR A 944 -28.74 32.53 15.66
CA TYR A 944 -29.45 31.89 14.56
C TYR A 944 -28.80 32.24 13.22
N VAL A 945 -28.43 31.20 12.48
CA VAL A 945 -27.91 31.30 11.13
C VAL A 945 -28.88 30.63 10.17
N GLU A 946 -29.66 31.42 9.46
CA GLU A 946 -30.73 30.96 8.56
C GLU A 946 -30.24 29.92 7.52
N THR A 947 -29.02 30.10 7.00
CA THR A 947 -28.39 29.11 6.11
C THR A 947 -27.45 28.22 6.92
N ASP A 948 -27.43 26.91 6.65
CA ASP A 948 -26.51 26.01 7.34
C ASP A 948 -25.06 26.20 6.87
N PRO A 949 -24.14 26.69 7.72
CA PRO A 949 -22.75 26.95 7.32
C PRO A 949 -21.98 25.68 6.98
N GLY A 950 -22.29 24.56 7.65
CA GLY A 950 -21.73 23.26 7.37
C GLY A 950 -22.08 22.80 5.96
N LEU A 951 -23.34 22.91 5.56
CA LEU A 951 -23.83 22.52 4.24
C LEU A 951 -23.12 23.30 3.13
N VAL A 952 -23.01 24.62 3.30
CA VAL A 952 -22.32 25.48 2.34
C VAL A 952 -20.82 25.15 2.30
N PHE A 953 -20.19 24.94 3.46
CA PHE A 953 -18.78 24.58 3.54
C PHE A 953 -18.49 23.20 2.92
N GLY A 954 -19.28 22.19 3.23
CA GLY A 954 -19.14 20.82 2.73
C GLY A 954 -19.25 20.74 1.20
N ARG A 955 -20.11 21.56 0.60
CA ARG A 955 -20.35 21.58 -0.86
C ARG A 955 -19.40 22.49 -1.62
N GLN A 956 -19.14 23.69 -1.10
CA GLN A 956 -18.48 24.77 -1.83
C GLN A 956 -17.09 25.12 -1.27
N ARG A 957 -16.71 24.58 -0.11
CA ARG A 957 -15.50 24.95 0.64
C ARG A 957 -15.42 26.46 0.94
N ASN A 958 -16.57 27.11 0.99
CA ASN A 958 -16.68 28.54 1.21
C ASN A 958 -16.53 28.84 2.70
N GLN A 959 -15.42 29.49 3.06
CA GLN A 959 -15.09 29.85 4.44
C GLN A 959 -15.99 30.97 5.00
N ARG A 960 -16.69 31.78 4.17
CA ARG A 960 -17.42 32.96 4.66
C ARG A 960 -18.58 32.60 5.61
N PRO A 961 -19.50 31.69 5.27
CA PRO A 961 -20.52 31.25 6.23
C PRO A 961 -19.89 30.55 7.44
N GLY A 962 -18.83 29.77 7.20
CA GLY A 962 -18.09 29.07 8.26
C GLY A 962 -17.52 30.02 9.32
N LYS A 963 -16.99 31.18 8.92
CA LYS A 963 -16.53 32.23 9.86
C LYS A 963 -17.61 32.71 10.81
N THR A 964 -18.88 32.70 10.39
CA THR A 964 -20.00 33.10 11.27
C THR A 964 -20.21 32.07 12.37
N LEU A 965 -20.20 30.77 12.03
CA LEU A 965 -20.30 29.70 13.01
C LEU A 965 -19.09 29.68 13.95
N LEU A 966 -17.86 29.80 13.41
CA LEU A 966 -16.64 29.86 14.22
C LEU A 966 -16.64 31.05 15.18
N ALA A 967 -17.05 32.24 14.72
CA ALA A 967 -17.14 33.42 15.57
C ALA A 967 -18.18 33.26 16.69
N ALA A 968 -19.31 32.59 16.43
CA ALA A 968 -20.28 32.26 17.48
C ALA A 968 -19.64 31.33 18.52
N LEU A 969 -19.01 30.25 18.08
CA LEU A 969 -18.40 29.24 18.96
C LEU A 969 -17.17 29.71 19.75
N GLN A 970 -16.57 30.83 19.37
CA GLN A 970 -15.44 31.45 20.08
C GLN A 970 -15.87 32.47 21.13
N ARG A 971 -17.18 32.78 21.24
CA ARG A 971 -17.69 33.70 22.28
C ARG A 971 -17.49 33.14 23.68
N PRO A 972 -17.94 31.90 24.00
CA PRO A 972 -17.36 31.18 25.11
C PRO A 972 -15.90 30.90 24.73
N THR A 973 -14.97 31.37 25.56
CA THR A 973 -13.54 31.27 25.25
C THR A 973 -13.15 29.80 25.27
N PRO A 974 -12.70 29.21 24.13
CA PRO A 974 -12.31 27.82 24.11
C PRO A 974 -11.17 27.55 25.10
N PRO A 975 -11.16 26.39 25.77
CA PRO A 975 -10.17 26.06 26.80
C PRO A 975 -8.71 26.15 26.31
N PHE A 976 -8.51 25.77 25.05
CA PHE A 976 -7.25 25.93 24.32
C PHE A 976 -7.56 26.14 22.84
N GLY A 977 -6.56 26.57 22.07
CA GLY A 977 -6.62 26.70 20.62
C GLY A 977 -5.32 26.26 19.97
N VAL A 978 -5.42 25.77 18.73
CA VAL A 978 -4.26 25.37 17.93
C VAL A 978 -4.24 26.14 16.62
N THR A 979 -3.11 26.81 16.36
CA THR A 979 -2.82 27.44 15.08
C THR A 979 -1.93 26.50 14.28
N ALA A 980 -2.51 25.86 13.28
CA ALA A 980 -1.85 24.96 12.35
C ALA A 980 -2.52 25.05 10.95
N PRO A 981 -1.94 24.47 9.89
CA PRO A 981 -2.65 24.26 8.64
C PRO A 981 -3.86 23.33 8.79
N PRO A 982 -4.89 23.44 7.94
CA PRO A 982 -6.14 22.67 8.06
C PRO A 982 -5.98 21.16 7.91
N TYR A 983 -4.83 20.70 7.43
CA TYR A 983 -4.49 19.28 7.28
C TYR A 983 -3.75 18.71 8.49
N VAL A 984 -3.60 19.47 9.58
CA VAL A 984 -3.10 18.95 10.86
C VAL A 984 -4.29 18.50 11.70
N ALA A 985 -4.37 17.21 11.96
CA ALA A 985 -5.36 16.68 12.89
C ALA A 985 -4.91 16.95 14.34
N VAL A 986 -5.84 17.43 15.16
CA VAL A 986 -5.60 17.79 16.56
C VAL A 986 -6.59 17.06 17.44
N ASN A 987 -6.09 16.29 18.42
CA ASN A 987 -6.89 15.72 19.50
C ASN A 987 -6.29 16.14 20.84
N ALA A 988 -7.11 16.55 21.80
CA ALA A 988 -6.65 16.94 23.13
C ALA A 988 -7.38 16.17 24.21
N PHE A 989 -6.61 15.66 25.17
CA PHE A 989 -7.11 14.83 26.26
C PHE A 989 -6.62 15.35 27.62
N TRP A 990 -7.45 15.14 28.64
CA TRP A 990 -7.04 15.27 30.04
C TRP A 990 -6.27 14.05 30.49
N ASN A 991 -5.18 14.25 31.22
CA ASN A 991 -4.56 13.18 31.99
C ASN A 991 -5.33 12.99 33.30
N PRO A 992 -6.00 11.84 33.54
CA PRO A 992 -6.82 11.65 34.73
C PRO A 992 -6.00 11.52 36.02
N ARG A 993 -4.66 11.37 35.93
CA ARG A 993 -3.77 11.15 37.08
C ARG A 993 -2.89 12.35 37.43
N HIS A 994 -2.79 13.33 36.54
CA HIS A 994 -1.91 14.49 36.70
C HIS A 994 -2.60 15.73 36.13
N ASP A 995 -2.29 16.92 36.63
CA ASP A 995 -2.80 18.18 36.08
C ASP A 995 -2.15 18.48 34.72
N GLU A 996 -2.38 17.63 33.71
CA GLU A 996 -1.79 17.68 32.38
C GLU A 996 -2.85 17.60 31.28
N ILE A 997 -2.57 18.32 30.18
CA ILE A 997 -3.28 18.17 28.91
C ILE A 997 -2.31 17.53 27.90
N TRP A 998 -2.79 16.53 27.17
CA TRP A 998 -2.07 15.86 26.10
C TRP A 998 -2.65 16.27 24.75
N VAL A 999 -1.86 16.94 23.92
CA VAL A 999 -2.25 17.41 22.59
C VAL A 999 -1.57 16.56 21.53
N HIS A 1000 -2.33 15.71 20.86
CA HIS A 1000 -1.90 14.88 19.74
C HIS A 1000 -2.00 15.67 18.46
N LEU A 1001 -0.91 15.72 17.72
CA LEU A 1001 -0.79 16.40 16.44
C LEU A 1001 -0.40 15.37 15.38
N LEU A 1002 -1.13 15.33 14.28
CA LEU A 1002 -0.85 14.46 13.14
C LEU A 1002 -0.93 15.23 11.84
N ASN A 1003 0.13 15.12 11.04
CA ASN A 1003 0.22 15.71 9.72
C ASN A 1003 -0.45 14.82 8.67
N ALA A 1004 -1.65 15.21 8.22
CA ALA A 1004 -2.42 14.52 7.20
C ALA A 1004 -2.23 15.12 5.79
N SER A 1005 -1.13 15.88 5.55
CA SER A 1005 -0.84 16.57 4.29
C SER A 1005 -0.95 15.69 3.04
N TYR A 1006 -0.61 14.40 3.16
CA TYR A 1006 -0.72 13.38 2.10
C TYR A 1006 -2.14 13.17 1.56
N PHE A 1007 -3.17 13.50 2.35
CA PHE A 1007 -4.58 13.37 1.97
C PHE A 1007 -5.19 14.70 1.48
N TYR A 1008 -4.38 15.77 1.43
CA TYR A 1008 -4.81 17.10 1.01
C TYR A 1008 -4.17 17.49 -0.32
N MET A 1009 -5.00 17.87 -1.28
CA MET A 1009 -4.56 18.19 -2.65
C MET A 1009 -3.61 19.39 -2.63
N HIS A 1010 -2.32 19.15 -2.90
CA HIS A 1010 -1.25 20.14 -2.82
C HIS A 1010 -1.19 20.92 -1.48
N GLY A 1011 -1.67 20.30 -0.39
CA GLY A 1011 -1.77 20.93 0.94
C GLY A 1011 -2.89 21.96 1.08
N LYS A 1012 -3.91 21.97 0.20
CA LYS A 1012 -5.00 22.96 0.20
C LYS A 1012 -6.29 22.44 0.85
N ASP A 1013 -6.94 21.45 0.25
CA ASP A 1013 -8.19 20.84 0.76
C ASP A 1013 -8.27 19.35 0.44
N CYS A 1014 -9.16 18.62 1.14
CA CYS A 1014 -9.35 17.17 1.03
C CYS A 1014 -10.20 16.71 -0.17
N GLY A 1015 -10.64 17.63 -1.03
CA GLY A 1015 -11.43 17.35 -2.23
C GLY A 1015 -12.92 17.08 -1.98
N PHE A 1016 -13.38 16.99 -0.74
CA PHE A 1016 -14.79 16.74 -0.43
C PHE A 1016 -15.71 17.87 -0.93
N ARG A 1017 -16.82 17.50 -1.59
CA ARG A 1017 -17.82 18.44 -2.15
C ARG A 1017 -19.27 18.03 -1.85
N GLY A 1018 -19.47 17.23 -0.81
CA GLY A 1018 -20.76 16.62 -0.45
C GLY A 1018 -20.85 15.14 -0.81
N VAL A 1019 -21.77 14.43 -0.16
CA VAL A 1019 -22.09 13.02 -0.38
C VAL A 1019 -22.66 12.85 -1.79
N ASN A 1020 -22.22 11.81 -2.50
CA ASN A 1020 -22.60 11.51 -3.88
C ASN A 1020 -22.27 12.62 -4.91
N ARG A 1021 -21.38 13.55 -4.58
CA ARG A 1021 -20.87 14.57 -5.50
C ARG A 1021 -19.41 14.27 -5.85
N PRO A 1022 -19.02 14.41 -7.12
CA PRO A 1022 -17.63 14.17 -7.51
C PRO A 1022 -16.69 15.17 -6.84
N PRO A 1023 -15.50 14.75 -6.38
CA PRO A 1023 -14.47 15.67 -5.94
C PRO A 1023 -13.98 16.53 -7.13
N THR A 1024 -13.33 17.66 -6.87
CA THR A 1024 -12.86 18.61 -7.91
C THR A 1024 -11.76 18.08 -8.83
N THR A 1025 -11.31 16.84 -8.68
CA THR A 1025 -10.36 16.19 -9.58
C THR A 1025 -11.08 15.29 -10.57
N THR A 1026 -10.74 15.47 -11.84
CA THR A 1026 -11.27 14.75 -13.01
C THR A 1026 -11.02 13.25 -12.93
N GLN A 1027 -11.92 12.51 -12.27
CA GLN A 1027 -12.18 11.10 -12.55
C GLN A 1027 -13.47 10.70 -11.80
N ASP A 1028 -14.54 10.50 -12.57
CA ASP A 1028 -15.87 10.07 -12.16
C ASP A 1028 -15.85 8.79 -11.33
N LEU A 1029 -16.16 8.78 -10.02
CA LEU A 1029 -16.32 7.51 -9.27
C LEU A 1029 -17.37 7.56 -8.14
N ALA A 1030 -18.62 7.30 -8.54
CA ALA A 1030 -19.55 6.25 -8.11
C ALA A 1030 -19.85 5.83 -6.64
N SER A 1031 -21.13 5.44 -6.48
CA SER A 1031 -21.83 4.83 -5.34
C SER A 1031 -21.16 3.61 -4.67
N ASP A 1032 -21.64 3.33 -3.45
CA ASP A 1032 -21.17 2.37 -2.44
C ASP A 1032 -20.87 0.93 -2.88
N GLY A 1033 -21.48 0.45 -3.97
CA GLY A 1033 -21.16 -0.86 -4.56
C GLY A 1033 -19.92 -0.87 -5.46
N GLN A 1034 -19.35 0.31 -5.73
CA GLN A 1034 -18.15 0.50 -6.56
C GLN A 1034 -16.90 0.89 -5.77
N MET A 1035 -17.02 1.18 -4.46
CA MET A 1035 -15.84 1.27 -3.58
C MET A 1035 -15.05 -0.05 -3.51
N THR A 1036 -15.65 -1.16 -3.97
CA THR A 1036 -14.96 -2.44 -4.16
C THR A 1036 -14.52 -2.73 -5.59
N ARG A 1037 -14.64 -1.78 -6.52
CA ARG A 1037 -14.25 -1.98 -7.94
C ARG A 1037 -13.23 -0.97 -8.45
N LEU A 1038 -12.81 -0.01 -7.63
CA LEU A 1038 -11.70 0.87 -7.98
C LEU A 1038 -10.43 0.03 -8.04
N SER A 1039 -9.94 -0.12 -9.27
CA SER A 1039 -8.64 -0.71 -9.50
C SER A 1039 -7.60 0.31 -9.07
N ALA A 1040 -6.50 -0.13 -8.44
CA ALA A 1040 -5.37 0.71 -8.05
C ALA A 1040 -4.65 1.39 -9.26
N ALA A 1041 -5.24 1.35 -10.46
CA ALA A 1041 -4.74 1.97 -11.68
C ALA A 1041 -5.31 3.37 -11.93
N ASP A 1042 -6.38 3.78 -11.23
CA ASP A 1042 -7.04 5.07 -11.45
C ASP A 1042 -6.74 6.12 -10.36
N ASP A 1043 -6.03 5.77 -9.30
CA ASP A 1043 -5.59 6.74 -8.30
C ASP A 1043 -4.28 7.38 -8.75
N GLY A 1044 -4.29 8.68 -9.02
CA GLY A 1044 -3.08 9.46 -9.33
C GLY A 1044 -1.96 9.33 -8.28
N PRO A 1045 -0.78 9.94 -8.53
CA PRO A 1045 0.34 9.88 -7.59
C PRO A 1045 -0.04 10.44 -6.22
N LEU A 1046 0.40 9.76 -5.16
CA LEU A 1046 0.25 10.24 -3.78
C LEU A 1046 0.82 11.65 -3.63
N TYR A 1047 0.15 12.51 -2.87
CA TYR A 1047 0.67 13.85 -2.60
C TYR A 1047 1.95 13.76 -1.76
N LYS A 1048 2.91 14.66 -2.05
CA LYS A 1048 4.17 14.75 -1.32
C LYS A 1048 3.91 15.20 0.11
N HIS A 1049 4.55 14.52 1.07
CA HIS A 1049 4.64 14.97 2.45
C HIS A 1049 5.14 16.40 2.54
N ARG A 1050 4.68 17.14 3.54
CA ARG A 1050 5.22 18.45 3.88
C ARG A 1050 5.29 18.59 5.39
N PRO A 1051 6.50 18.60 5.99
CA PRO A 1051 6.67 19.00 7.38
C PRO A 1051 6.01 20.36 7.64
N VAL A 1052 5.38 20.50 8.80
CA VAL A 1052 4.71 21.73 9.23
C VAL A 1052 5.56 22.45 10.24
N GLN A 1053 5.80 23.73 10.04
CA GLN A 1053 6.60 24.54 10.95
C GLN A 1053 5.75 25.50 11.78
N GLY A 1054 6.19 25.79 13.01
CA GLY A 1054 5.63 26.84 13.85
C GLY A 1054 4.19 26.60 14.34
N ILE A 1055 3.83 25.34 14.63
CA ILE A 1055 2.52 25.03 15.21
C ILE A 1055 2.45 25.66 16.59
N THR A 1056 1.39 26.43 16.85
CA THR A 1056 1.21 27.11 18.14
C THR A 1056 0.01 26.54 18.87
N VAL A 1057 0.20 26.17 20.14
CA VAL A 1057 -0.87 25.78 21.07
C VAL A 1057 -1.04 26.90 22.08
N ALA A 1058 -2.23 27.51 22.14
CA ALA A 1058 -2.60 28.54 23.10
C ALA A 1058 -3.49 27.94 24.18
N VAL A 1059 -3.10 28.07 25.46
CA VAL A 1059 -3.91 27.63 26.60
C VAL A 1059 -4.57 28.85 27.23
N ASN A 1060 -5.90 28.92 27.21
CA ASN A 1060 -6.63 30.14 27.56
C ASN A 1060 -7.13 30.15 29.01
N ARG A 1061 -7.42 28.98 29.58
CA ARG A 1061 -8.05 28.86 30.91
C ARG A 1061 -7.11 28.47 32.03
N TRP A 1062 -5.93 27.97 31.68
CA TRP A 1062 -4.98 27.43 32.63
C TRP A 1062 -3.59 28.00 32.38
N SER A 1063 -2.82 28.14 33.45
CA SER A 1063 -1.40 28.48 33.36
C SER A 1063 -0.58 27.22 33.09
N VAL A 1064 0.26 27.25 32.06
CA VAL A 1064 1.17 26.14 31.75
C VAL A 1064 2.46 26.28 32.56
N ALA A 1065 2.76 25.27 33.38
CA ALA A 1065 3.97 25.18 34.19
C ALA A 1065 5.18 24.71 33.36
N ALA A 1066 4.96 23.72 32.51
CA ALA A 1066 5.98 23.13 31.65
C ALA A 1066 5.31 22.52 30.41
N ALA A 1067 6.02 22.53 29.29
CA ALA A 1067 5.58 21.90 28.05
C ALA A 1067 6.73 21.05 27.47
N ARG A 1068 6.42 19.85 27.01
CA ARG A 1068 7.39 18.96 26.36
C ARG A 1068 6.76 18.14 25.26
N THR A 1069 7.57 17.67 24.33
CA THR A 1069 7.16 16.66 23.35
C THR A 1069 7.44 15.25 23.86
N VAL A 1070 6.69 14.26 23.35
CA VAL A 1070 6.87 12.85 23.71
C VAL A 1070 7.90 12.19 22.82
N ARG A 1071 7.79 12.32 21.49
CA ARG A 1071 8.67 11.60 20.57
C ARG A 1071 10.00 12.30 20.35
N SER A 1072 9.98 13.59 20.11
CA SER A 1072 11.21 14.37 19.93
C SER A 1072 11.92 14.72 21.24
N THR A 1073 11.30 14.42 22.40
CA THR A 1073 11.82 14.65 23.76
C THR A 1073 12.31 16.08 24.03
N GLN A 1074 11.75 17.05 23.30
CA GLN A 1074 12.08 18.46 23.40
C GLN A 1074 11.31 19.12 24.54
N THR A 1075 11.99 19.97 25.32
CA THR A 1075 11.30 20.93 26.18
C THR A 1075 10.88 22.12 25.33
N LEU A 1076 9.62 22.53 25.44
CA LEU A 1076 9.07 23.63 24.66
C LEU A 1076 8.98 24.90 25.52
N GLU A 1077 9.32 26.03 24.91
CA GLU A 1077 9.23 27.32 25.56
C GLU A 1077 7.75 27.76 25.69
N ILE A 1078 7.41 28.36 26.83
CA ILE A 1078 6.08 28.90 27.12
C ILE A 1078 6.20 30.43 27.14
N ARG A 1079 5.50 31.10 26.21
CA ARG A 1079 5.42 32.57 26.15
C ARG A 1079 3.95 32.99 26.14
N ASP A 1080 3.53 33.76 27.14
CA ASP A 1080 2.16 34.28 27.25
C ASP A 1080 1.07 33.20 27.10
N GLY A 1081 1.25 32.04 27.75
CA GLY A 1081 0.32 30.90 27.66
C GLY A 1081 0.34 30.16 26.31
N ARG A 1082 1.29 30.48 25.42
CA ARG A 1082 1.49 29.81 24.13
C ARG A 1082 2.72 28.93 24.15
N VAL A 1083 2.58 27.77 23.50
CA VAL A 1083 3.63 26.79 23.29
C VAL A 1083 3.82 26.63 21.79
N VAL A 1084 5.06 26.70 21.32
CA VAL A 1084 5.40 26.58 19.90
C VAL A 1084 6.14 25.28 19.65
N LEU A 1085 5.60 24.44 18.78
CA LEU A 1085 6.30 23.29 18.22
C LEU A 1085 7.06 23.74 16.96
N PRO A 1086 8.39 23.65 16.92
CA PRO A 1086 9.19 24.15 15.80
C PRO A 1086 8.86 23.45 14.48
N GLU A 1087 8.73 22.13 14.52
CA GLU A 1087 8.45 21.30 13.36
C GLU A 1087 7.61 20.07 13.73
N LEU A 1088 6.66 19.73 12.86
CA LEU A 1088 5.88 18.51 12.88
C LEU A 1088 6.09 17.78 11.55
N ASP A 1089 6.82 16.67 11.60
CA ASP A 1089 6.97 15.77 10.46
C ASP A 1089 5.69 14.94 10.26
N LEU A 1090 5.64 13.69 10.76
CA LEU A 1090 4.42 12.87 10.71
C LEU A 1090 3.46 13.15 11.87
N HIS A 1091 3.92 13.04 13.11
CA HIS A 1091 3.08 13.22 14.31
C HIS A 1091 3.92 13.55 15.54
N GLU A 1092 3.28 14.13 16.55
CA GLU A 1092 3.87 14.44 17.86
C GLU A 1092 2.78 14.51 18.94
N VAL A 1093 3.16 14.26 20.20
CA VAL A 1093 2.31 14.54 21.36
C VAL A 1093 2.97 15.61 22.21
N ILE A 1094 2.25 16.71 22.46
CA ILE A 1094 2.67 17.76 23.38
C ILE A 1094 2.00 17.50 24.73
N VAL A 1095 2.82 17.37 25.78
CA VAL A 1095 2.38 17.28 27.17
C VAL A 1095 2.48 18.66 27.79
N LEU A 1096 1.33 19.21 28.18
CA LEU A 1096 1.19 20.50 28.84
C LEU A 1096 0.90 20.27 30.32
N LYS A 1097 1.89 20.50 31.19
CA LYS A 1097 1.69 20.45 32.63
C LYS A 1097 1.10 21.77 33.10
N LEU A 1098 -0.04 21.72 33.78
CA LEU A 1098 -0.73 22.89 34.30
C LEU A 1098 -0.23 23.27 35.70
N ARG A 1099 -0.37 24.53 36.07
CA ARG A 1099 -0.27 24.98 37.47
C ARG A 1099 -1.63 24.83 38.14
N ARG A 1100 -1.64 24.25 39.34
CA ARG A 1100 -2.82 24.26 40.22
C ARG A 1100 -3.18 25.66 40.66
#